data_AF-A0A835KU91-F1
#
_entry.id   AF-A0A835KU91-F1
#
_cell.length_a   1.000
_cell.length_b   1.000
_cell.length_c   1.000
_cell.angle_alpha   90.00
_cell.angle_beta   90.00
_cell.angle_gamma   90.00
#
_symmetry.space_group_name_H-M   'P 1'
#
loop_
_entity.id
_entity.type
_entity.pdbx_description
1 polymer ?
#
loop_
_entity_poly.entity_id
_entity_poly.type
_entity_poly.pdbx_seq_one_letter_code
_entity_poly.pdbx_strand_id
1 'polypeptide(L)'
;MKPMRRCRRGFPLLCLAAALLVAAALLPGAAVAEGVTPSEARRLRDEVKDMFYHAFDGYMKYAFPLDELRPLSCQGEDSLGGYALTLIDSLDTLALLGDKEKFGAAVEWVGKNVRFDINKTVSVFETNIRILGGLLSAHLLASDYATGMRIQSYDDQLLHLAADLAQRLLPAFDTPTGIPFGSVNLMYGVDENESKITSTAGGGTLTLEFGILSRLTNNTVFELVTKNSVRGIWSRRSKLNLVGAHINIFTGEWTQKDAGIGTSIDSFYEYLLKAYLLFGDEEYLYIFQEAYKAAMHYLHHDPWYVEVNMNSGATVWPLFNSLQAFWPGLQVLAGDVDPAIRTHAAFFSVWKKYGFTPEGFNLATSTVQNGQRSYPLRPELIESTYWLYKATRDYRYLDVGRDILTSLQYGARCPCGYCHISDVETHKQDDHMESFFLAETVKYLWLLFDLGAGPDNIVENGPYKYIFSTEGHLLPVTPEIALVDEHCSYFGAFCNASADRGYGTSASSTNHKKTNYTQLGDIQTPSGHYSAPDMLTTRGYIKGVCPGLTHAQKLGISYSDEEGNILEQTSEGHEDHGVSAVESSVQSQSSNIILISNPVGSQQDEALESRPESGDGVDIVTADSDSLSHDNTGGSLGVNTEEISEGTEFTSKQTED
;
A
#
# COMPACT_ATOMS: atom_id res chain seq x y z
N MET A 1 12.07 -55.68 80.63
CA MET A 1 13.02 -54.78 81.33
C MET A 1 13.16 -53.48 80.53
N LYS A 2 12.96 -52.34 81.22
CA LYS A 2 13.28 -50.93 80.92
C LYS A 2 13.00 -50.30 79.52
N PRO A 3 12.45 -49.06 79.49
CA PRO A 3 12.20 -48.29 78.28
C PRO A 3 13.39 -47.37 77.92
N MET A 4 13.57 -47.05 76.64
CA MET A 4 14.39 -45.89 76.22
C MET A 4 13.73 -45.15 75.06
N ARG A 5 14.00 -43.84 75.05
CA ARG A 5 13.15 -42.76 74.56
C ARG A 5 13.25 -42.55 73.04
N ARG A 6 12.14 -42.05 72.50
CA ARG A 6 11.97 -41.29 71.24
C ARG A 6 13.15 -40.35 70.95
N CYS A 7 13.58 -40.33 69.69
CA CYS A 7 14.10 -39.13 69.04
C CYS A 7 13.34 -38.94 67.72
N ARG A 8 12.54 -37.87 67.64
CA ARG A 8 11.85 -37.44 66.41
C ARG A 8 12.90 -36.97 65.40
N ARG A 9 12.91 -37.55 64.20
CA ARG A 9 13.47 -36.94 62.98
C ARG A 9 12.45 -37.14 61.87
N GLY A 10 11.58 -36.15 61.72
CA GLY A 10 10.59 -36.11 60.65
C GLY A 10 10.22 -34.67 60.40
N PHE A 11 11.18 -33.86 59.94
CA PHE A 11 10.96 -32.44 59.66
C PHE A 11 11.88 -31.75 58.61
N PRO A 12 12.67 -32.42 57.74
CA PRO A 12 13.36 -31.68 56.67
C PRO A 12 12.57 -31.65 55.35
N LEU A 13 11.74 -32.66 55.04
CA LEU A 13 11.06 -32.73 53.73
C LEU A 13 9.83 -31.82 53.61
N LEU A 14 9.03 -31.67 54.69
CA LEU A 14 7.85 -30.79 54.63
C LEU A 14 8.23 -29.30 54.57
N CYS A 15 9.34 -28.92 55.22
CA CYS A 15 9.82 -27.54 55.17
C CYS A 15 10.44 -27.20 53.81
N LEU A 16 11.09 -28.14 53.12
CA LEU A 16 11.59 -27.91 51.77
C LEU A 16 10.45 -27.78 50.74
N ALA A 17 9.42 -28.62 50.84
CA ALA A 17 8.25 -28.54 49.95
C ALA A 17 7.44 -27.25 50.17
N ALA A 18 7.26 -26.83 51.43
CA ALA A 18 6.62 -25.56 51.76
C ALA A 18 7.48 -24.35 51.33
N ALA A 19 8.81 -24.41 51.47
CA ALA A 19 9.70 -23.35 51.02
C ALA A 19 9.75 -23.23 49.48
N LEU A 20 9.66 -24.34 48.74
CA LEU A 20 9.57 -24.33 47.27
C LEU A 20 8.21 -23.79 46.77
N LEU A 21 7.11 -24.09 47.46
CA LEU A 21 5.78 -23.54 47.15
C LEU A 21 5.69 -22.03 47.47
N VAL A 22 6.34 -21.59 48.55
CA VAL A 22 6.41 -20.15 48.89
C VAL A 22 7.39 -19.41 47.97
N ALA A 23 8.49 -20.04 47.53
CA ALA A 23 9.38 -19.46 46.53
C ALA A 23 8.73 -19.35 45.14
N ALA A 24 7.87 -20.28 44.76
CA ALA A 24 7.06 -20.18 43.54
C ALA A 24 5.98 -19.09 43.63
N ALA A 25 5.47 -18.80 44.83
CA ALA A 25 4.49 -17.73 45.07
C ALA A 25 5.12 -16.33 45.29
N LEU A 26 6.44 -16.26 45.48
CA LEU A 26 7.21 -15.02 45.68
C LEU A 26 8.11 -14.64 44.51
N LEU A 27 8.15 -15.45 43.45
CA LEU A 27 8.55 -14.94 42.15
C LEU A 27 7.45 -13.96 41.74
N PRO A 28 7.74 -12.66 41.55
CA PRO A 28 6.82 -11.85 40.77
C PRO A 28 6.71 -12.60 39.46
N GLY A 29 5.55 -13.20 39.21
CA GLY A 29 5.27 -13.79 37.92
C GLY A 29 5.71 -12.75 36.93
N ALA A 30 6.66 -13.11 36.06
CA ALA A 30 6.73 -12.44 34.77
C ALA A 30 5.29 -12.53 34.27
N ALA A 31 4.55 -11.44 34.41
CA ALA A 31 3.29 -11.29 33.76
C ALA A 31 3.68 -11.37 32.30
N VAL A 32 3.65 -12.59 31.75
CA VAL A 32 3.51 -12.79 30.33
C VAL A 32 2.25 -11.99 30.07
N ALA A 33 2.40 -10.80 29.50
CA ALA A 33 1.26 -9.98 29.13
C ALA A 33 0.35 -10.93 28.36
N GLU A 34 -0.82 -11.24 28.93
CA GLU A 34 -1.78 -12.07 28.21
C GLU A 34 -2.08 -11.29 26.93
N GLY A 35 -1.80 -11.90 25.78
CA GLY A 35 -2.09 -11.29 24.49
C GLY A 35 -3.57 -10.91 24.41
N VAL A 36 -3.91 -9.93 23.58
CA VAL A 36 -5.28 -9.38 23.50
C VAL A 36 -6.33 -10.49 23.43
N THR A 37 -7.17 -10.58 24.47
CA THR A 37 -8.27 -11.55 24.53
C THR A 37 -9.41 -11.14 23.59
N PRO A 38 -10.30 -12.05 23.15
CA PRO A 38 -11.46 -11.66 22.32
C PRO A 38 -12.39 -10.61 22.96
N SER A 39 -12.51 -10.62 24.30
CA SER A 39 -13.24 -9.58 25.04
C SER A 39 -12.53 -8.24 25.02
N GLU A 40 -11.20 -8.24 25.12
CA GLU A 40 -10.40 -7.01 24.99
C GLU A 40 -10.42 -6.49 23.55
N ALA A 41 -10.32 -7.36 22.54
CA ALA A 41 -10.45 -7.02 21.13
C ALA A 41 -11.79 -6.33 20.86
N ARG A 42 -12.91 -6.82 21.42
CA ARG A 42 -14.21 -6.11 21.32
C ARG A 42 -14.14 -4.69 21.88
N ARG A 43 -13.54 -4.50 23.06
CA ARG A 43 -13.40 -3.17 23.65
C ARG A 43 -12.52 -2.26 22.80
N LEU A 44 -11.40 -2.76 22.28
CA LEU A 44 -10.49 -2.00 21.42
C LEU A 44 -11.16 -1.64 20.09
N ARG A 45 -11.93 -2.56 19.49
CA ARG A 45 -12.76 -2.29 18.32
C ARG A 45 -13.76 -1.16 18.57
N ASP A 46 -14.48 -1.22 19.70
CA ASP A 46 -15.47 -0.20 20.07
C ASP A 46 -14.79 1.15 20.33
N GLU A 47 -13.58 1.15 20.91
CA GLU A 47 -12.76 2.35 21.07
C GLU A 47 -12.30 2.94 19.72
N VAL A 48 -11.94 2.11 18.74
CA VAL A 48 -11.64 2.56 17.37
C VAL A 48 -12.89 3.13 16.69
N LYS A 49 -14.06 2.55 16.95
CA LYS A 49 -15.34 3.10 16.47
C LYS A 49 -15.60 4.50 17.07
N ASP A 50 -15.32 4.70 18.36
CA ASP A 50 -15.41 6.03 18.99
C ASP A 50 -14.36 7.01 18.42
N MET A 51 -13.17 6.52 18.07
CA MET A 51 -12.15 7.29 17.35
C MET A 51 -12.65 7.77 15.99
N PHE A 52 -13.28 6.89 15.20
CA PHE A 52 -13.89 7.24 13.92
C PHE A 52 -14.88 8.40 14.08
N TYR A 53 -15.87 8.26 14.97
CA TYR A 53 -16.90 9.29 15.12
C TYR A 53 -16.39 10.59 15.74
N HIS A 54 -15.38 10.54 16.60
CA HIS A 54 -14.74 11.77 17.08
C HIS A 54 -14.17 12.60 15.92
N ALA A 55 -13.49 11.96 14.98
CA ALA A 55 -12.93 12.64 13.81
C ALA A 55 -13.98 12.96 12.74
N PHE A 56 -14.85 12.00 12.39
CA PHE A 56 -15.88 12.19 11.37
C PHE A 56 -16.91 13.24 11.79
N ASP A 57 -17.46 13.18 12.99
CA ASP A 57 -18.43 14.18 13.46
C ASP A 57 -17.76 15.55 13.66
N GLY A 58 -16.47 15.57 13.99
CA GLY A 58 -15.63 16.76 14.01
C GLY A 58 -15.52 17.41 12.63
N TYR A 59 -15.15 16.63 11.61
CA TYR A 59 -15.12 17.07 10.22
C TYR A 59 -16.50 17.61 9.78
N MET A 60 -17.57 16.84 10.02
CA MET A 60 -18.93 17.22 9.63
C MET A 60 -19.40 18.53 10.28
N LYS A 61 -18.89 18.86 11.47
CA LYS A 61 -19.26 20.08 12.21
C LYS A 61 -18.42 21.30 11.85
N TYR A 62 -17.12 21.12 11.60
CA TYR A 62 -16.16 22.21 11.55
C TYR A 62 -15.55 22.46 10.18
N ALA A 63 -15.54 21.46 9.30
CA ALA A 63 -14.87 21.53 8.01
C ALA A 63 -15.81 21.31 6.83
N PHE A 64 -16.79 20.42 6.95
CA PHE A 64 -17.73 20.12 5.87
C PHE A 64 -18.43 21.40 5.33
N PRO A 65 -18.51 21.60 4.00
CA PRO A 65 -18.18 20.66 2.91
C PRO A 65 -16.77 20.81 2.31
N LEU A 66 -15.83 21.45 3.02
CA LEU A 66 -14.44 21.55 2.58
C LEU A 66 -13.78 20.16 2.56
N ASP A 67 -12.61 20.05 1.95
CA ASP A 67 -11.94 18.76 1.78
C ASP A 67 -11.51 18.14 3.11
N GLU A 68 -10.86 18.90 3.99
CA GLU A 68 -10.19 18.35 5.18
C GLU A 68 -10.38 19.19 6.44
N LEU A 69 -10.15 18.55 7.59
CA LEU A 69 -10.27 19.15 8.92
C LEU A 69 -8.91 19.59 9.44
N ARG A 70 -8.88 20.80 10.02
CA ARG A 70 -7.83 21.28 10.92
C ARG A 70 -8.25 21.05 12.38
N PRO A 71 -7.80 19.96 13.02
CA PRO A 71 -8.39 19.41 14.25
C PRO A 71 -8.01 20.14 15.55
N LEU A 72 -6.97 20.98 15.57
CA LEU A 72 -6.61 21.87 16.69
C LEU A 72 -7.40 23.17 16.64
N SER A 73 -7.44 23.83 15.48
CA SER A 73 -8.19 25.08 15.32
C SER A 73 -9.68 24.88 15.10
N CYS A 74 -10.11 23.64 14.79
CA CYS A 74 -11.48 23.28 14.45
C CYS A 74 -12.00 24.11 13.25
N GLN A 75 -11.21 24.13 12.18
CA GLN A 75 -11.52 24.77 10.90
C GLN A 75 -11.45 23.73 9.77
N GLY A 76 -11.89 24.08 8.57
CA GLY A 76 -11.68 23.27 7.38
C GLY A 76 -10.79 23.95 6.35
N GLU A 77 -10.26 23.15 5.42
CA GLU A 77 -9.50 23.62 4.28
C GLU A 77 -9.76 22.78 3.03
N ASP A 78 -9.56 23.39 1.85
CA ASP A 78 -9.59 22.70 0.57
C ASP A 78 -8.16 22.39 0.12
N SER A 79 -7.74 21.14 0.29
CA SER A 79 -6.40 20.66 -0.06
C SER A 79 -6.31 20.09 -1.49
N LEU A 80 -7.41 19.56 -2.03
CA LEU A 80 -7.46 19.00 -3.38
C LEU A 80 -8.44 19.80 -4.27
N GLY A 81 -9.68 19.33 -4.37
CA GLY A 81 -10.65 19.82 -5.34
C GLY A 81 -11.76 20.70 -4.79
N GLY A 82 -11.93 20.76 -3.46
CA GLY A 82 -13.07 21.40 -2.81
C GLY A 82 -14.39 20.67 -3.08
N TYR A 83 -14.36 19.33 -3.03
CA TYR A 83 -15.48 18.44 -3.38
C TYR A 83 -15.95 17.58 -2.20
N ALA A 84 -15.69 18.04 -0.96
CA ALA A 84 -15.96 17.31 0.27
C ALA A 84 -15.16 15.99 0.34
N LEU A 85 -13.86 16.06 0.07
CA LEU A 85 -12.93 14.93 0.04
C LEU A 85 -13.17 13.94 1.19
N THR A 86 -13.02 14.40 2.45
CA THR A 86 -13.15 13.53 3.62
C THR A 86 -14.51 12.83 3.71
N LEU A 87 -15.60 13.47 3.28
CA LEU A 87 -16.92 12.84 3.24
C LEU A 87 -16.93 11.67 2.25
N ILE A 88 -16.49 11.90 1.01
CA ILE A 88 -16.51 10.90 -0.07
C ILE A 88 -15.60 9.73 0.29
N ASP A 89 -14.40 10.04 0.78
CA ASP A 89 -13.37 9.08 1.13
C ASP A 89 -13.80 8.14 2.28
N SER A 90 -14.62 8.66 3.20
CA SER A 90 -15.11 7.91 4.38
C SER A 90 -16.43 7.15 4.17
N LEU A 91 -17.07 7.22 2.98
CA LEU A 91 -18.40 6.65 2.75
C LEU A 91 -18.44 5.14 3.01
N ASP A 92 -17.44 4.41 2.53
CA ASP A 92 -17.40 2.96 2.68
C ASP A 92 -16.99 2.54 4.11
N THR A 93 -16.26 3.37 4.85
CA THR A 93 -16.03 3.17 6.30
C THR A 93 -17.35 3.29 7.08
N LEU A 94 -18.21 4.26 6.79
CA LEU A 94 -19.55 4.35 7.40
C LEU A 94 -20.35 3.07 7.16
N ALA A 95 -20.29 2.54 5.94
CA ALA A 95 -20.94 1.30 5.59
C ALA A 95 -20.34 0.08 6.31
N LEU A 96 -19.01 0.00 6.40
CA LEU A 96 -18.30 -1.04 7.14
C LEU A 96 -18.68 -1.06 8.62
N LEU A 97 -18.80 0.11 9.25
CA LEU A 97 -19.21 0.27 10.65
C LEU A 97 -20.71 -0.01 10.89
N GLY A 98 -21.48 -0.27 9.81
CA GLY A 98 -22.90 -0.58 9.83
C GLY A 98 -23.81 0.63 10.03
N ASP A 99 -23.32 1.86 9.87
CA ASP A 99 -24.08 3.10 10.07
C ASP A 99 -24.90 3.45 8.83
N LYS A 100 -26.00 2.71 8.63
CA LYS A 100 -26.90 2.88 7.47
C LYS A 100 -27.50 4.28 7.38
N GLU A 101 -27.74 4.93 8.51
CA GLU A 101 -28.35 6.26 8.55
C GLU A 101 -27.38 7.32 8.04
N LYS A 102 -26.17 7.40 8.61
CA LYS A 102 -25.16 8.37 8.14
C LYS A 102 -24.67 8.04 6.73
N PHE A 103 -24.47 6.76 6.40
CA PHE A 103 -24.13 6.34 5.04
C PHE A 103 -25.20 6.80 4.04
N GLY A 104 -26.48 6.53 4.32
CA GLY A 104 -27.59 6.94 3.47
C GLY A 104 -27.67 8.46 3.28
N ALA A 105 -27.57 9.21 4.36
CA ALA A 105 -27.61 10.67 4.32
C ALA A 105 -26.41 11.27 3.55
N ALA A 106 -25.21 10.71 3.74
CA ALA A 106 -24.00 11.15 3.04
C ALA A 106 -24.09 10.86 1.53
N VAL A 107 -24.50 9.65 1.13
CA VAL A 107 -24.70 9.27 -0.28
C VAL A 107 -25.75 10.16 -0.96
N GLU A 108 -26.85 10.46 -0.26
CA GLU A 108 -27.88 11.37 -0.76
C GLU A 108 -27.34 12.80 -0.93
N TRP A 109 -26.56 13.30 0.04
CA TRP A 109 -25.96 14.63 -0.05
C TRP A 109 -24.95 14.71 -1.20
N VAL A 110 -24.06 13.73 -1.35
CA VAL A 110 -23.06 13.69 -2.42
C VAL A 110 -23.74 13.71 -3.79
N GLY A 111 -24.72 12.81 -4.01
CA GLY A 111 -25.46 12.76 -5.28
C GLY A 111 -26.17 14.08 -5.64
N LYS A 112 -26.64 14.83 -4.65
CA LYS A 112 -27.34 16.10 -4.87
C LYS A 112 -26.42 17.29 -5.07
N ASN A 113 -25.29 17.35 -4.35
CA ASN A 113 -24.51 18.59 -4.20
C ASN A 113 -23.15 18.57 -4.91
N VAL A 114 -22.51 17.42 -5.08
CA VAL A 114 -21.16 17.35 -5.68
C VAL A 114 -21.23 17.51 -7.19
N ARG A 115 -20.35 18.32 -7.75
CA ARG A 115 -20.20 18.55 -9.19
C ARG A 115 -18.71 18.69 -9.52
N PHE A 116 -18.31 18.22 -10.71
CA PHE A 116 -16.93 18.28 -11.18
C PHE A 116 -16.73 19.26 -12.35
N ASP A 117 -17.74 20.04 -12.72
CA ASP A 117 -17.64 21.15 -13.66
C ASP A 117 -17.05 22.42 -13.01
N ILE A 118 -15.94 22.22 -12.30
CA ILE A 118 -15.23 23.27 -11.55
C ILE A 118 -13.93 23.65 -12.25
N ASN A 119 -13.62 24.95 -12.28
CA ASN A 119 -12.33 25.43 -12.78
C ASN A 119 -11.25 25.23 -11.71
N LYS A 120 -10.82 23.99 -11.55
CA LYS A 120 -9.80 23.58 -10.59
C LYS A 120 -8.88 22.55 -11.23
N THR A 121 -7.58 22.77 -11.09
CA THR A 121 -6.54 21.79 -11.44
C THR A 121 -6.37 20.83 -10.28
N VAL A 122 -6.46 19.54 -10.56
CA VAL A 122 -6.39 18.47 -9.55
C VAL A 122 -5.33 17.44 -9.95
N SER A 123 -4.75 16.77 -8.96
CA SER A 123 -3.90 15.59 -9.19
C SER A 123 -4.74 14.45 -9.75
N VAL A 124 -4.28 13.82 -10.84
CA VAL A 124 -4.95 12.67 -11.46
C VAL A 124 -4.91 11.47 -10.52
N PHE A 125 -3.76 11.26 -9.86
CA PHE A 125 -3.54 10.16 -8.93
C PHE A 125 -4.44 10.28 -7.68
N GLU A 126 -4.34 11.40 -6.95
CA GLU A 126 -5.09 11.59 -5.70
C GLU A 126 -6.60 11.61 -5.96
N THR A 127 -7.04 12.28 -7.03
CA THR A 127 -8.46 12.33 -7.37
C THR A 127 -9.01 10.96 -7.77
N ASN A 128 -8.19 10.13 -8.41
CA ASN A 128 -8.58 8.76 -8.76
C ASN A 128 -8.74 7.90 -7.50
N ILE A 129 -7.70 7.79 -6.68
CA ILE A 129 -7.69 6.84 -5.57
C ILE A 129 -8.68 7.22 -4.46
N ARG A 130 -8.85 8.52 -4.16
CA ARG A 130 -9.74 9.02 -3.09
C ARG A 130 -11.18 9.25 -3.54
N ILE A 131 -11.38 9.97 -4.66
CA ILE A 131 -12.73 10.37 -5.08
C ILE A 131 -13.37 9.34 -5.98
N LEU A 132 -12.69 8.94 -7.06
CA LEU A 132 -13.27 7.94 -7.95
C LEU A 132 -13.41 6.60 -7.22
N GLY A 133 -12.40 6.21 -6.43
CA GLY A 133 -12.45 5.04 -5.54
C GLY A 133 -13.61 5.09 -4.54
N GLY A 134 -13.75 6.19 -3.78
CA GLY A 134 -14.81 6.36 -2.79
C GLY A 134 -16.22 6.35 -3.41
N LEU A 135 -16.41 7.02 -4.55
CA LEU A 135 -17.68 7.02 -5.28
C LEU A 135 -18.07 5.63 -5.78
N LEU A 136 -17.11 4.88 -6.36
CA LEU A 136 -17.35 3.54 -6.88
C LEU A 136 -17.63 2.54 -5.76
N SER A 137 -16.86 2.58 -4.67
CA SER A 137 -17.07 1.72 -3.51
C SER A 137 -18.45 1.98 -2.88
N ALA A 138 -18.79 3.25 -2.63
CA ALA A 138 -20.09 3.62 -2.08
C ALA A 138 -21.25 3.26 -3.03
N HIS A 139 -21.06 3.41 -4.35
CA HIS A 139 -22.04 2.96 -5.34
C HIS A 139 -22.33 1.46 -5.21
N LEU A 140 -21.29 0.63 -5.21
CA LEU A 140 -21.42 -0.83 -5.12
C LEU A 140 -22.08 -1.28 -3.81
N LEU A 141 -21.84 -0.55 -2.72
CA LEU A 141 -22.48 -0.80 -1.42
C LEU A 141 -23.94 -0.34 -1.38
N ALA A 142 -24.24 0.82 -1.96
CA ALA A 142 -25.57 1.43 -1.95
C ALA A 142 -26.55 0.80 -2.96
N SER A 143 -26.05 0.14 -4.01
CA SER A 143 -26.87 -0.40 -5.10
C SER A 143 -27.35 -1.83 -4.88
N ASP A 144 -26.72 -2.64 -4.03
CA ASP A 144 -27.05 -4.06 -3.89
C ASP A 144 -27.70 -4.42 -2.54
N TYR A 145 -28.88 -5.07 -2.57
CA TYR A 145 -29.56 -5.54 -1.36
C TYR A 145 -28.72 -6.53 -0.55
N ALA A 146 -27.87 -7.32 -1.19
CA ALA A 146 -27.08 -8.35 -0.52
C ALA A 146 -26.04 -7.76 0.45
N THR A 147 -25.59 -6.51 0.22
CA THR A 147 -24.64 -5.82 1.09
C THR A 147 -25.27 -5.44 2.44
N GLY A 148 -26.61 -5.42 2.51
CA GLY A 148 -27.35 -4.88 3.65
C GLY A 148 -27.29 -3.35 3.77
N MET A 149 -26.55 -2.66 2.89
CA MET A 149 -26.35 -1.21 2.88
C MET A 149 -27.14 -0.49 1.79
N ARG A 150 -27.94 -1.24 1.00
CA ARG A 150 -28.74 -0.64 -0.07
C ARG A 150 -29.65 0.47 0.43
N ILE A 151 -29.65 1.56 -0.33
CA ILE A 151 -30.53 2.71 -0.14
C ILE A 151 -31.70 2.56 -1.12
N GLN A 152 -32.94 2.52 -0.60
CA GLN A 152 -34.13 2.23 -1.42
C GLN A 152 -34.38 3.26 -2.53
N SER A 153 -34.03 4.52 -2.27
CA SER A 153 -34.20 5.66 -3.19
C SER A 153 -32.98 5.92 -4.08
N TYR A 154 -31.95 5.06 -4.01
CA TYR A 154 -30.72 5.25 -4.77
C TYR A 154 -30.94 4.89 -6.25
N ASP A 155 -30.47 5.79 -7.12
CA ASP A 155 -30.67 5.74 -8.57
C ASP A 155 -29.34 6.03 -9.29
N ASP A 156 -28.29 5.30 -8.92
CA ASP A 156 -26.95 5.31 -9.55
C ASP A 156 -26.25 6.68 -9.65
N GLN A 157 -26.72 7.66 -8.88
CA GLN A 157 -26.16 9.01 -8.84
C GLN A 157 -24.65 9.07 -8.60
N LEU A 158 -24.07 8.17 -7.78
CA LEU A 158 -22.62 8.14 -7.56
C LEU A 158 -21.87 7.52 -8.75
N LEU A 159 -22.46 6.55 -9.46
CA LEU A 159 -21.88 6.00 -10.68
C LEU A 159 -21.86 7.06 -11.79
N HIS A 160 -22.91 7.88 -11.90
CA HIS A 160 -22.93 9.00 -12.82
C HIS A 160 -21.85 10.05 -12.51
N LEU A 161 -21.66 10.37 -11.22
CA LEU A 161 -20.57 11.24 -10.77
C LEU A 161 -19.19 10.64 -11.06
N ALA A 162 -19.00 9.35 -10.80
CA ALA A 162 -17.77 8.62 -11.10
C ALA A 162 -17.44 8.66 -12.61
N ALA A 163 -18.44 8.45 -13.46
CA ALA A 163 -18.29 8.53 -14.91
C ALA A 163 -17.95 9.95 -15.40
N ASP A 164 -18.61 10.99 -14.86
CA ASP A 164 -18.30 12.40 -15.17
C ASP A 164 -16.87 12.76 -14.76
N LEU A 165 -16.45 12.37 -13.55
CA LEU A 165 -15.10 12.62 -13.06
C LEU A 165 -14.05 11.94 -13.95
N ALA A 166 -14.18 10.63 -14.19
CA ALA A 166 -13.23 9.90 -15.00
C ALA A 166 -13.15 10.45 -16.43
N GLN A 167 -14.27 10.89 -17.00
CA GLN A 167 -14.31 11.53 -18.32
C GLN A 167 -13.50 12.83 -18.36
N ARG A 168 -13.44 13.59 -17.25
CA ARG A 168 -12.62 14.80 -17.10
C ARG A 168 -11.15 14.50 -16.87
N LEU A 169 -10.82 13.32 -16.36
CA LEU A 169 -9.44 12.86 -16.19
C LEU A 169 -8.83 12.32 -17.50
N LEU A 170 -9.64 11.85 -18.45
CA LEU A 170 -9.18 11.27 -19.71
C LEU A 170 -8.18 12.13 -20.52
N PRO A 171 -8.31 13.48 -20.60
CA PRO A 171 -7.32 14.31 -21.30
C PRO A 171 -5.89 14.13 -20.79
N ALA A 172 -5.69 13.74 -19.53
CA ALA A 172 -4.36 13.49 -18.99
C ALA A 172 -3.62 12.35 -19.69
N PHE A 173 -4.34 11.40 -20.29
CA PHE A 173 -3.76 10.24 -20.97
C PHE A 173 -3.37 10.49 -22.43
N ASP A 174 -3.65 11.68 -22.98
CA ASP A 174 -3.27 12.04 -24.36
C ASP A 174 -1.78 12.37 -24.44
N THR A 175 -0.94 11.34 -24.29
CA THR A 175 0.51 11.43 -24.33
C THR A 175 1.09 10.39 -25.30
N PRO A 176 2.26 10.63 -25.91
CA PRO A 176 2.89 9.66 -26.82
C PRO A 176 3.19 8.30 -26.17
N THR A 177 3.36 8.27 -24.86
CA THR A 177 3.69 7.04 -24.12
C THR A 177 2.46 6.33 -23.56
N GLY A 178 1.30 6.99 -23.52
CA GLY A 178 0.08 6.54 -22.85
C GLY A 178 0.12 6.68 -21.32
N ILE A 179 1.23 7.15 -20.75
CA ILE A 179 1.37 7.45 -19.31
C ILE A 179 0.77 8.85 -19.06
N PRO A 180 -0.12 9.03 -18.07
CA PRO A 180 -0.84 10.28 -17.92
C PRO A 180 0.03 11.40 -17.34
N PHE A 181 -0.38 12.64 -17.63
CA PHE A 181 0.06 13.83 -16.87
C PHE A 181 -0.28 13.67 -15.37
N GLY A 182 0.49 14.35 -14.52
CA GLY A 182 0.27 14.33 -13.07
C GLY A 182 -0.99 15.07 -12.64
N SER A 183 -1.37 16.12 -13.35
CA SER A 183 -2.56 16.93 -13.08
C SER A 183 -3.39 17.27 -14.32
N VAL A 184 -4.64 17.63 -14.07
CA VAL A 184 -5.62 18.02 -15.08
C VAL A 184 -6.60 19.04 -14.50
N ASN A 185 -7.00 20.03 -15.29
CA ASN A 185 -8.11 20.92 -14.93
C ASN A 185 -9.45 20.25 -15.26
N LEU A 186 -10.33 20.17 -14.28
CA LEU A 186 -11.61 19.46 -14.42
C LEU A 186 -12.57 20.09 -15.44
N MET A 187 -12.36 21.34 -15.84
CA MET A 187 -13.15 22.02 -16.86
C MET A 187 -12.41 22.14 -18.20
N TYR A 188 -11.11 22.41 -18.17
CA TYR A 188 -10.33 22.78 -19.37
C TYR A 188 -9.35 21.71 -19.86
N GLY A 189 -9.20 20.59 -19.16
CA GLY A 189 -8.23 19.57 -19.50
C GLY A 189 -6.82 19.91 -19.01
N VAL A 190 -5.79 19.40 -19.67
CA VAL A 190 -4.39 19.58 -19.25
C VAL A 190 -3.88 20.96 -19.63
N ASP A 191 -3.21 21.66 -18.70
CA ASP A 191 -2.56 22.94 -18.99
C ASP A 191 -1.38 22.75 -19.94
N GLU A 192 -1.16 23.69 -20.88
CA GLU A 192 -0.05 23.58 -21.84
C GLU A 192 1.34 23.57 -21.17
N ASN A 193 1.45 24.13 -19.97
CA ASN A 193 2.67 24.19 -19.17
C ASN A 193 2.74 23.10 -18.09
N GLU A 194 1.80 22.16 -18.07
CA GLU A 194 1.80 21.05 -17.12
C GLU A 194 3.11 20.26 -17.20
N SER A 195 3.57 19.78 -16.04
CA SER A 195 4.80 18.99 -15.96
C SER A 195 4.66 17.72 -16.79
N LYS A 196 5.65 17.47 -17.64
CA LYS A 196 5.75 16.20 -18.40
C LYS A 196 6.35 15.08 -17.56
N ILE A 197 6.63 15.32 -16.28
CA ILE A 197 7.21 14.33 -15.36
C ILE A 197 6.10 13.82 -14.45
N THR A 198 5.94 12.51 -14.39
CA THR A 198 5.02 11.84 -13.47
C THR A 198 5.73 10.75 -12.70
N SER A 199 5.18 10.32 -11.56
CA SER A 199 5.70 9.20 -10.78
C SER A 199 5.22 7.86 -11.35
N THR A 200 5.93 6.78 -11.02
CA THR A 200 5.50 5.42 -11.38
C THR A 200 4.14 5.07 -10.76
N ALA A 201 3.92 5.41 -9.49
CA ALA A 201 2.62 5.29 -8.84
C ALA A 201 1.55 6.14 -9.54
N GLY A 202 1.86 7.40 -9.87
CA GLY A 202 0.92 8.32 -10.52
C GLY A 202 0.41 7.83 -11.88
N GLY A 203 1.24 7.14 -12.66
CA GLY A 203 0.80 6.50 -13.90
C GLY A 203 0.32 5.05 -13.75
N GLY A 204 0.68 4.37 -12.66
CA GLY A 204 0.48 2.94 -12.45
C GLY A 204 -0.76 2.56 -11.63
N THR A 205 -1.31 3.50 -10.86
CA THR A 205 -2.29 3.25 -9.80
C THR A 205 -3.66 3.82 -10.15
N LEU A 206 -4.13 3.52 -11.36
CA LEU A 206 -5.43 3.99 -11.89
C LEU A 206 -6.33 2.83 -12.35
N THR A 207 -5.75 1.63 -12.42
CA THR A 207 -6.34 0.45 -13.08
C THR A 207 -7.59 -0.09 -12.38
N LEU A 208 -7.65 -0.08 -11.04
CA LEU A 208 -8.79 -0.66 -10.32
C LEU A 208 -10.06 0.17 -10.54
N GLU A 209 -9.98 1.48 -10.31
CA GLU A 209 -11.13 2.38 -10.38
C GLU A 209 -11.64 2.51 -11.82
N PHE A 210 -10.75 2.78 -12.78
CA PHE A 210 -11.12 2.88 -14.19
C PHE A 210 -11.59 1.53 -14.76
N GLY A 211 -10.99 0.42 -14.33
CA GLY A 211 -11.40 -0.93 -14.72
C GLY A 211 -12.82 -1.25 -14.25
N ILE A 212 -13.11 -1.03 -12.96
CA ILE A 212 -14.47 -1.19 -12.41
C ILE A 212 -15.45 -0.29 -13.17
N LEU A 213 -15.11 0.98 -13.36
CA LEU A 213 -15.97 1.93 -14.05
C LEU A 213 -16.29 1.47 -15.48
N SER A 214 -15.30 0.94 -16.21
CA SER A 214 -15.52 0.35 -17.54
C SER A 214 -16.52 -0.81 -17.50
N ARG A 215 -16.44 -1.71 -16.52
CA ARG A 215 -17.37 -2.84 -16.38
C ARG A 215 -18.78 -2.37 -16.03
N LEU A 216 -18.92 -1.40 -15.12
CA LEU A 216 -20.22 -0.89 -14.68
C LEU A 216 -20.92 -0.04 -15.74
N THR A 217 -20.16 0.71 -16.55
CA THR A 217 -20.72 1.62 -17.58
C THR A 217 -20.73 1.02 -18.98
N ASN A 218 -20.10 -0.15 -19.17
CA ASN A 218 -19.83 -0.75 -20.48
C ASN A 218 -19.05 0.17 -21.43
N ASN A 219 -18.27 1.11 -20.89
CA ASN A 219 -17.39 2.00 -21.64
C ASN A 219 -15.93 1.57 -21.44
N THR A 220 -15.36 0.88 -22.43
CA THR A 220 -14.02 0.27 -22.33
C THR A 220 -12.86 1.27 -22.35
N VAL A 221 -13.11 2.55 -22.65
CA VAL A 221 -12.03 3.55 -22.74
C VAL A 221 -11.27 3.68 -21.43
N PHE A 222 -11.96 3.65 -20.28
CA PHE A 222 -11.33 3.83 -18.97
C PHE A 222 -10.31 2.71 -18.67
N GLU A 223 -10.72 1.45 -18.79
CA GLU A 223 -9.82 0.29 -18.62
C GLU A 223 -8.67 0.30 -19.63
N LEU A 224 -8.94 0.68 -20.89
CA LEU A 224 -7.92 0.67 -21.95
C LEU A 224 -6.80 1.69 -21.71
N VAL A 225 -7.13 2.93 -21.31
CA VAL A 225 -6.10 3.98 -21.11
C VAL A 225 -5.19 3.65 -19.92
N THR A 226 -5.74 3.12 -18.84
CA THR A 226 -4.95 2.75 -17.65
C THR A 226 -4.09 1.52 -17.91
N LYS A 227 -4.61 0.53 -18.64
CA LYS A 227 -3.82 -0.63 -19.09
C LYS A 227 -2.66 -0.22 -19.99
N ASN A 228 -2.88 0.74 -20.90
CA ASN A 228 -1.83 1.28 -21.75
C ASN A 228 -0.77 2.05 -20.95
N SER A 229 -1.17 2.79 -19.91
CA SER A 229 -0.24 3.45 -19.01
C SER A 229 0.67 2.45 -18.29
N VAL A 230 0.11 1.39 -17.69
CA VAL A 230 0.87 0.30 -17.04
C VAL A 230 1.85 -0.34 -18.02
N ARG A 231 1.41 -0.65 -19.25
CA ARG A 231 2.29 -1.15 -20.32
C ARG A 231 3.39 -0.15 -20.68
N GLY A 232 3.07 1.14 -20.73
CA GLY A 232 4.00 2.22 -21.02
C GLY A 232 5.12 2.30 -19.97
N ILE A 233 4.77 2.20 -18.69
CA ILE A 233 5.74 2.13 -17.59
C ILE A 233 6.58 0.84 -17.73
N TRP A 234 5.92 -0.31 -17.87
CA TRP A 234 6.59 -1.61 -17.86
C TRP A 234 7.51 -1.84 -19.07
N SER A 235 7.18 -1.26 -20.23
CA SER A 235 8.04 -1.33 -21.42
C SER A 235 9.35 -0.57 -21.24
N ARG A 236 9.44 0.31 -20.25
CA ARG A 236 10.60 1.17 -19.97
C ARG A 236 11.40 0.71 -18.75
N ARG A 237 11.02 -0.41 -18.11
CA ARG A 237 11.82 -1.00 -17.02
C ARG A 237 13.26 -1.26 -17.45
N SER A 238 14.17 -1.30 -16.48
CA SER A 238 15.57 -1.62 -16.74
C SER A 238 15.77 -3.09 -17.13
N LYS A 239 16.99 -3.46 -17.53
CA LYS A 239 17.38 -4.87 -17.74
C LYS A 239 17.26 -5.72 -16.47
N LEU A 240 17.15 -5.09 -15.31
CA LEU A 240 16.97 -5.73 -14.01
C LEU A 240 15.48 -5.93 -13.66
N ASN A 241 14.55 -5.58 -14.57
CA ASN A 241 13.11 -5.51 -14.33
C ASN A 241 12.69 -4.50 -13.24
N LEU A 242 13.54 -3.54 -12.91
CA LEU A 242 13.21 -2.44 -11.99
C LEU A 242 12.64 -1.25 -12.77
N VAL A 243 11.78 -0.47 -12.11
CA VAL A 243 11.22 0.81 -12.61
C VAL A 243 11.77 1.96 -11.75
N GLY A 244 11.91 3.14 -12.34
CA GLY A 244 12.37 4.33 -11.61
C GLY A 244 11.22 5.04 -10.88
N ALA A 245 11.54 6.04 -10.07
CA ALA A 245 10.55 6.82 -9.34
C ALA A 245 9.77 7.79 -10.26
N HIS A 246 10.46 8.49 -11.18
CA HIS A 246 9.86 9.52 -12.04
C HIS A 246 10.26 9.37 -13.50
N ILE A 247 9.30 9.59 -14.40
CA ILE A 247 9.41 9.41 -15.85
C ILE A 247 8.88 10.61 -16.62
N ASN A 248 9.57 10.99 -17.70
CA ASN A 248 9.06 11.92 -18.69
C ASN A 248 8.05 11.21 -19.61
N ILE A 249 6.79 11.62 -19.58
CA ILE A 249 5.68 10.97 -20.28
C ILE A 249 5.63 11.25 -21.78
N PHE A 250 6.51 12.11 -22.31
CA PHE A 250 6.65 12.35 -23.75
C PHE A 250 7.81 11.56 -24.34
N THR A 251 8.97 11.61 -23.69
CA THR A 251 10.18 10.91 -24.18
C THR A 251 10.25 9.46 -23.72
N GLY A 252 9.61 9.14 -22.60
CA GLY A 252 9.74 7.84 -21.95
C GLY A 252 11.03 7.68 -21.14
N GLU A 253 11.80 8.74 -20.93
CA GLU A 253 13.04 8.69 -20.17
C GLU A 253 12.78 8.81 -18.67
N TRP A 254 13.41 7.95 -17.87
CA TRP A 254 13.42 8.06 -16.42
C TRP A 254 14.24 9.28 -15.97
N THR A 255 13.56 10.26 -15.38
CA THR A 255 14.16 11.47 -14.82
C THR A 255 14.71 11.22 -13.41
N GLN A 256 14.06 10.33 -12.66
CA GLN A 256 14.58 9.80 -11.39
C GLN A 256 14.67 8.27 -11.48
N LYS A 257 15.89 7.76 -11.41
CA LYS A 257 16.23 6.35 -11.64
C LYS A 257 16.32 5.53 -10.34
N ASP A 258 15.92 6.11 -9.22
CA ASP A 258 15.83 5.40 -7.95
C ASP A 258 14.66 4.40 -8.04
N ALA A 259 14.93 3.16 -7.66
CA ALA A 259 13.98 2.07 -7.61
C ALA A 259 13.85 1.63 -6.15
N GLY A 260 12.63 1.42 -5.71
CA GLY A 260 12.30 1.06 -4.36
C GLY A 260 10.91 0.42 -4.29
N ILE A 261 10.46 0.17 -3.06
CA ILE A 261 9.10 -0.25 -2.75
C ILE A 261 8.31 0.85 -2.02
N GLY A 262 8.87 2.06 -1.89
CA GLY A 262 8.25 3.17 -1.18
C GLY A 262 7.73 4.24 -2.13
N THR A 263 7.72 5.48 -1.64
CA THR A 263 7.19 6.68 -2.30
C THR A 263 7.47 6.72 -3.81
N SER A 264 6.46 7.16 -4.56
CA SER A 264 6.46 7.29 -6.02
C SER A 264 6.40 5.98 -6.81
N ILE A 265 6.47 4.81 -6.15
CA ILE A 265 6.46 3.51 -6.82
C ILE A 265 5.49 2.53 -6.15
N ASP A 266 5.51 2.42 -4.83
CA ASP A 266 4.62 1.63 -3.95
C ASP A 266 3.42 0.94 -4.63
N SER A 267 2.35 1.69 -4.85
CA SER A 267 1.02 1.26 -5.27
C SER A 267 0.99 0.73 -6.71
N PHE A 268 2.03 0.97 -7.53
CA PHE A 268 2.20 0.27 -8.81
C PHE A 268 2.31 -1.24 -8.58
N TYR A 269 3.09 -1.70 -7.60
CA TYR A 269 3.18 -3.14 -7.30
C TYR A 269 1.84 -3.70 -6.81
N GLU A 270 1.15 -2.92 -5.97
CA GLU A 270 -0.15 -3.32 -5.43
C GLU A 270 -1.19 -3.48 -6.52
N TYR A 271 -1.30 -2.50 -7.42
CA TYR A 271 -2.32 -2.48 -8.46
C TYR A 271 -2.12 -3.57 -9.48
N LEU A 272 -0.88 -3.99 -9.76
CA LEU A 272 -0.64 -5.15 -10.60
C LEU A 272 -1.23 -6.43 -9.99
N LEU A 273 -0.97 -6.71 -8.71
CA LEU A 273 -1.54 -7.91 -8.08
C LEU A 273 -3.06 -7.76 -7.88
N LYS A 274 -3.52 -6.63 -7.35
CA LYS A 274 -4.92 -6.37 -7.05
C LYS A 274 -5.77 -6.37 -8.33
N ALA A 275 -5.27 -5.86 -9.47
CA ALA A 275 -5.98 -5.90 -10.74
C ALA A 275 -6.10 -7.32 -11.30
N TYR A 276 -5.07 -8.15 -11.15
CA TYR A 276 -5.20 -9.58 -11.47
C TYR A 276 -6.27 -10.26 -10.60
N LEU A 277 -6.22 -10.04 -9.28
CA LEU A 277 -7.18 -10.63 -8.35
C LEU A 277 -8.63 -10.19 -8.63
N LEU A 278 -8.81 -8.96 -9.08
CA LEU A 278 -10.13 -8.38 -9.33
C LEU A 278 -10.68 -8.71 -10.73
N PHE A 279 -9.84 -8.61 -11.77
CA PHE A 279 -10.27 -8.72 -13.16
C PHE A 279 -9.90 -10.05 -13.84
N GLY A 280 -8.97 -10.83 -13.29
CA GLY A 280 -8.50 -12.09 -13.87
C GLY A 280 -7.54 -11.92 -15.06
N ASP A 281 -6.94 -10.74 -15.25
CA ASP A 281 -6.05 -10.48 -16.37
C ASP A 281 -4.61 -10.90 -16.06
N GLU A 282 -4.21 -12.03 -16.63
CA GLU A 282 -2.89 -12.67 -16.46
C GLU A 282 -1.71 -11.76 -16.84
N GLU A 283 -1.91 -10.72 -17.65
CA GLU A 283 -0.84 -9.77 -17.96
C GLU A 283 -0.40 -8.99 -16.71
N TYR A 284 -1.33 -8.58 -15.86
CA TYR A 284 -0.98 -7.91 -14.60
C TYR A 284 -0.23 -8.84 -13.66
N LEU A 285 -0.64 -10.12 -13.58
CA LEU A 285 0.07 -11.12 -12.78
C LEU A 285 1.51 -11.32 -13.28
N TYR A 286 1.69 -11.44 -14.59
CA TYR A 286 3.02 -11.58 -15.19
C TYR A 286 3.93 -10.40 -14.84
N ILE A 287 3.42 -9.17 -15.01
CA ILE A 287 4.17 -7.95 -14.67
C ILE A 287 4.51 -7.93 -13.18
N PHE A 288 3.53 -8.21 -12.30
CA PHE A 288 3.73 -8.28 -10.86
C PHE A 288 4.83 -9.29 -10.49
N GLN A 289 4.78 -10.51 -11.02
CA GLN A 289 5.74 -11.56 -10.68
C GLN A 289 7.18 -11.17 -11.08
N GLU A 290 7.36 -10.60 -12.26
CA GLU A 290 8.68 -10.16 -12.73
C GLU A 290 9.21 -8.96 -11.91
N ALA A 291 8.34 -7.99 -11.59
CA ALA A 291 8.69 -6.83 -10.79
C ALA A 291 8.99 -7.22 -9.33
N TYR A 292 8.15 -8.07 -8.73
CA TYR A 292 8.31 -8.58 -7.37
C TYR A 292 9.60 -9.39 -7.23
N LYS A 293 9.90 -10.26 -8.19
CA LYS A 293 11.15 -11.03 -8.21
C LYS A 293 12.37 -10.10 -8.26
N ALA A 294 12.31 -9.03 -9.05
CA ALA A 294 13.37 -8.02 -9.09
C ALA A 294 13.50 -7.28 -7.75
N ALA A 295 12.38 -6.85 -7.16
CA ALA A 295 12.35 -6.21 -5.84
C ALA A 295 13.00 -7.09 -4.77
N MET A 296 12.60 -8.37 -4.70
CA MET A 296 13.16 -9.33 -3.75
C MET A 296 14.64 -9.67 -4.00
N HIS A 297 15.16 -9.45 -5.21
CA HIS A 297 16.56 -9.72 -5.53
C HIS A 297 17.47 -8.52 -5.27
N TYR A 298 17.03 -7.32 -5.63
CA TYR A 298 17.87 -6.11 -5.61
C TYR A 298 17.57 -5.17 -4.44
N LEU A 299 16.33 -5.12 -3.94
CA LEU A 299 15.92 -4.16 -2.91
C LEU A 299 15.93 -4.78 -1.51
N HIS A 300 15.66 -6.08 -1.41
CA HIS A 300 15.49 -6.78 -0.14
C HIS A 300 16.83 -7.12 0.53
N HIS A 301 17.07 -6.48 1.67
CA HIS A 301 18.15 -6.76 2.61
C HIS A 301 17.55 -7.16 3.96
N ASP A 302 17.16 -8.43 4.08
CA ASP A 302 16.41 -8.99 5.22
C ASP A 302 16.84 -8.40 6.58
N PRO A 303 15.92 -7.81 7.37
CA PRO A 303 14.47 -7.68 7.15
C PRO A 303 14.02 -6.38 6.46
N TRP A 304 14.93 -5.61 5.86
CA TRP A 304 14.67 -4.28 5.32
C TRP A 304 14.64 -4.26 3.78
N TYR A 305 14.15 -3.15 3.24
CA TYR A 305 14.25 -2.82 1.83
C TYR A 305 14.99 -1.49 1.70
N VAL A 306 15.84 -1.37 0.67
CA VAL A 306 16.60 -0.16 0.39
C VAL A 306 16.30 0.31 -1.02
N GLU A 307 16.55 1.60 -1.26
CA GLU A 307 16.47 2.15 -2.61
C GLU A 307 17.77 1.90 -3.37
N VAL A 308 17.63 1.52 -4.64
CA VAL A 308 18.76 1.24 -5.53
C VAL A 308 18.60 1.97 -6.85
N ASN A 309 19.69 2.18 -7.59
CA ASN A 309 19.60 2.66 -8.95
C ASN A 309 19.01 1.55 -9.84
N MET A 310 17.94 1.84 -10.56
CA MET A 310 17.20 0.84 -11.35
C MET A 310 18.06 0.10 -12.38
N ASN A 311 19.15 0.71 -12.88
CA ASN A 311 19.97 0.13 -13.95
C ASN A 311 21.15 -0.69 -13.43
N SER A 312 21.78 -0.23 -12.33
CA SER A 312 22.95 -0.89 -11.77
C SER A 312 22.64 -1.80 -10.58
N GLY A 313 21.49 -1.62 -9.93
CA GLY A 313 21.17 -2.29 -8.66
C GLY A 313 22.01 -1.81 -7.48
N ALA A 314 22.79 -0.73 -7.64
CA ALA A 314 23.60 -0.18 -6.55
C ALA A 314 22.72 0.60 -5.58
N THR A 315 22.86 0.34 -4.28
CA THR A 315 22.16 1.07 -3.21
C THR A 315 22.41 2.56 -3.32
N VAL A 316 21.33 3.34 -3.34
CA VAL A 316 21.34 4.81 -3.34
C VAL A 316 21.17 5.30 -1.91
N TRP A 317 20.11 4.83 -1.23
CA TRP A 317 19.79 5.22 0.14
C TRP A 317 19.44 4.00 1.01
N PRO A 318 20.12 3.81 2.15
CA PRO A 318 19.71 2.84 3.17
C PRO A 318 18.61 3.44 4.06
N LEU A 319 17.46 3.76 3.47
CA LEU A 319 16.35 4.46 4.09
C LEU A 319 15.10 3.57 4.11
N PHE A 320 14.47 3.43 5.28
CA PHE A 320 13.09 2.98 5.40
C PHE A 320 12.18 4.21 5.35
N ASN A 321 11.28 4.25 4.37
CA ASN A 321 10.22 5.25 4.28
C ASN A 321 8.92 4.66 4.85
N SER A 322 8.14 5.45 5.60
CA SER A 322 6.88 5.01 6.24
C SER A 322 5.93 4.30 5.27
N LEU A 323 5.82 4.79 4.03
CA LEU A 323 4.96 4.19 3.02
C LEU A 323 5.37 2.76 2.67
N GLN A 324 6.65 2.38 2.79
CA GLN A 324 7.07 0.98 2.55
C GLN A 324 6.35 -0.02 3.46
N ALA A 325 5.72 0.43 4.55
CA ALA A 325 5.01 -0.41 5.48
C ALA A 325 3.77 -1.13 4.91
N PHE A 326 3.32 -0.84 3.68
CA PHE A 326 2.24 -1.59 3.02
C PHE A 326 2.75 -2.96 2.52
N TRP A 327 4.06 -3.03 2.24
CA TRP A 327 4.66 -4.15 1.53
C TRP A 327 4.43 -5.51 2.19
N PRO A 328 4.54 -5.67 3.54
CA PRO A 328 4.17 -6.93 4.18
C PRO A 328 2.72 -7.37 3.90
N GLY A 329 1.77 -6.43 3.85
CA GLY A 329 0.37 -6.68 3.47
C GLY A 329 0.27 -7.22 2.03
N LEU A 330 0.96 -6.56 1.09
CA LEU A 330 1.03 -7.04 -0.30
C LEU A 330 1.67 -8.44 -0.41
N GLN A 331 2.74 -8.69 0.36
CA GLN A 331 3.40 -10.00 0.41
C GLN A 331 2.44 -11.08 0.93
N VAL A 332 1.62 -10.78 1.94
CA VAL A 332 0.59 -11.70 2.42
C VAL A 332 -0.42 -12.02 1.32
N LEU A 333 -0.89 -11.02 0.56
CA LEU A 333 -1.80 -11.23 -0.57
C LEU A 333 -1.16 -12.09 -1.68
N ALA A 334 0.13 -11.91 -1.93
CA ALA A 334 0.92 -12.72 -2.86
C ALA A 334 1.25 -14.13 -2.34
N GLY A 335 0.97 -14.42 -1.07
CA GLY A 335 1.26 -15.69 -0.41
C GLY A 335 2.69 -15.84 0.15
N ASP A 336 3.49 -14.77 0.16
CA ASP A 336 4.86 -14.76 0.71
C ASP A 336 4.89 -14.27 2.17
N VAL A 337 4.29 -15.07 3.06
CA VAL A 337 4.01 -14.68 4.46
C VAL A 337 5.28 -14.62 5.33
N ASP A 338 6.27 -15.48 5.11
CA ASP A 338 7.44 -15.57 6.00
C ASP A 338 8.33 -14.30 5.96
N PRO A 339 8.68 -13.73 4.78
CA PRO A 339 9.34 -12.43 4.71
C PRO A 339 8.47 -11.32 5.27
N ALA A 340 7.16 -11.33 5.00
CA ALA A 340 6.22 -10.34 5.51
C ALA A 340 6.26 -10.23 7.04
N ILE A 341 6.29 -11.37 7.75
CA ILE A 341 6.42 -11.42 9.22
C ILE A 341 7.70 -10.72 9.69
N ARG A 342 8.85 -10.96 9.04
CA ARG A 342 10.14 -10.41 9.46
C ARG A 342 10.24 -8.91 9.19
N THR A 343 9.83 -8.50 7.99
CA THR A 343 9.80 -7.09 7.58
C THR A 343 8.86 -6.28 8.47
N HIS A 344 7.64 -6.78 8.72
CA HIS A 344 6.68 -6.11 9.60
C HIS A 344 7.23 -5.94 11.03
N ALA A 345 7.89 -6.97 11.58
CA ALA A 345 8.51 -6.86 12.90
C ALA A 345 9.60 -5.77 12.94
N ALA A 346 10.36 -5.61 11.85
CA ALA A 346 11.36 -4.55 11.72
C ALA A 346 10.70 -3.17 11.68
N PHE A 347 9.66 -2.99 10.85
CA PHE A 347 8.92 -1.73 10.75
C PHE A 347 8.23 -1.36 12.07
N PHE A 348 7.59 -2.32 12.73
CA PHE A 348 6.96 -2.11 14.03
C PHE A 348 7.98 -1.78 15.13
N SER A 349 9.24 -2.23 15.02
CA SER A 349 10.28 -1.82 15.98
C SER A 349 10.55 -0.30 15.96
N VAL A 350 10.34 0.36 14.82
CA VAL A 350 10.41 1.83 14.70
C VAL A 350 9.24 2.47 15.43
N TRP A 351 8.02 1.96 15.22
CA TRP A 351 6.83 2.40 15.97
C TRP A 351 7.02 2.22 17.48
N LYS A 352 7.55 1.07 17.93
CA LYS A 352 7.83 0.83 19.35
C LYS A 352 8.83 1.83 19.94
N LYS A 353 9.77 2.32 19.13
CA LYS A 353 10.79 3.29 19.56
C LYS A 353 10.23 4.71 19.68
N TYR A 354 9.43 5.14 18.72
CA TYR A 354 8.99 6.54 18.62
C TYR A 354 7.51 6.77 18.92
N GLY A 355 6.71 5.72 19.08
CA GLY A 355 5.25 5.80 19.17
C GLY A 355 4.56 6.01 17.83
N PHE A 356 5.31 6.35 16.77
CA PHE A 356 4.83 6.60 15.42
C PHE A 356 5.92 6.19 14.42
N THR A 357 5.56 5.89 13.17
CA THR A 357 6.53 5.69 12.08
C THR A 357 6.87 7.04 11.46
N PRO A 358 8.12 7.55 11.56
CA PRO A 358 8.51 8.74 10.84
C PRO A 358 8.45 8.49 9.32
N GLU A 359 8.22 9.53 8.54
CA GLU A 359 8.28 9.47 7.07
C GLU A 359 9.61 8.89 6.56
N GLY A 360 10.72 9.11 7.28
CA GLY A 360 12.03 8.54 6.96
C GLY A 360 12.80 8.06 8.18
N PHE A 361 13.33 6.84 8.11
CA PHE A 361 14.18 6.24 9.13
C PHE A 361 15.48 5.71 8.51
N ASN A 362 16.60 6.28 8.94
CA ASN A 362 17.92 5.96 8.41
C ASN A 362 18.42 4.64 9.01
N LEU A 363 18.60 3.63 8.17
CA LEU A 363 18.98 2.28 8.60
C LEU A 363 20.44 2.19 9.05
N ALA A 364 21.32 3.05 8.52
CA ALA A 364 22.73 3.07 8.89
C ALA A 364 22.95 3.65 10.29
N THR A 365 22.24 4.72 10.65
CA THR A 365 22.35 5.38 11.96
C THR A 365 21.30 4.91 12.98
N SER A 366 20.26 4.21 12.53
CA SER A 366 19.09 3.83 13.35
C SER A 366 18.41 5.03 14.01
N THR A 367 18.29 6.14 13.27
CA THR A 367 17.66 7.39 13.72
C THR A 367 16.65 7.89 12.70
N VAL A 368 15.77 8.80 13.12
CA VAL A 368 14.90 9.55 12.22
C VAL A 368 15.74 10.29 11.19
N GLN A 369 15.34 10.24 9.92
CA GLN A 369 16.01 10.93 8.83
C GLN A 369 15.71 12.43 8.91
N ASN A 370 16.74 13.26 8.74
CA ASN A 370 16.55 14.70 8.79
C ASN A 370 15.64 15.18 7.65
N GLY A 371 14.66 16.01 7.97
CA GLY A 371 13.63 16.46 7.03
C GLY A 371 12.43 15.53 6.87
N GLN A 372 12.46 14.33 7.44
CA GLN A 372 11.38 13.33 7.32
C GLN A 372 10.93 12.82 8.69
N ARG A 373 10.69 13.76 9.61
CA ARG A 373 10.43 13.48 11.03
C ARG A 373 8.98 13.26 11.38
N SER A 374 8.07 13.57 10.46
CA SER A 374 6.65 13.66 10.72
C SER A 374 5.94 12.30 10.59
N TYR A 375 4.70 12.21 11.06
CA TYR A 375 3.78 11.08 10.89
C TYR A 375 2.37 11.61 10.60
N PRO A 376 1.97 11.73 9.33
CA PRO A 376 0.68 12.30 8.91
C PRO A 376 -0.47 11.30 9.04
N LEU A 377 -0.53 10.54 10.13
CA LEU A 377 -1.60 9.56 10.40
C LEU A 377 -1.66 8.37 9.41
N ARG A 378 -0.51 8.07 8.79
CA ARG A 378 -0.26 7.00 7.81
C ARG A 378 -0.88 5.63 8.16
N PRO A 379 -1.52 4.93 7.20
CA PRO A 379 -2.22 3.65 7.43
C PRO A 379 -1.38 2.39 7.21
N GLU A 380 -0.24 2.47 6.53
CA GLU A 380 0.36 1.32 5.86
C GLU A 380 0.82 0.22 6.85
N LEU A 381 1.33 0.63 8.02
CA LEU A 381 1.73 -0.32 9.07
C LEU A 381 0.52 -1.06 9.66
N ILE A 382 -0.61 -0.38 9.87
CA ILE A 382 -1.80 -1.05 10.40
C ILE A 382 -2.47 -1.92 9.34
N GLU A 383 -2.46 -1.52 8.07
CA GLU A 383 -2.91 -2.36 6.96
C GLU A 383 -2.15 -3.70 6.95
N SER A 384 -0.83 -3.65 6.95
CA SER A 384 0.02 -4.85 7.01
C SER A 384 -0.23 -5.69 8.26
N THR A 385 -0.47 -5.04 9.40
CA THR A 385 -0.82 -5.72 10.66
C THR A 385 -2.12 -6.51 10.53
N TYR A 386 -3.15 -5.90 9.92
CA TYR A 386 -4.44 -6.54 9.66
C TYR A 386 -4.29 -7.75 8.75
N TRP A 387 -3.60 -7.63 7.62
CA TRP A 387 -3.39 -8.74 6.68
C TRP A 387 -2.61 -9.89 7.32
N LEU A 388 -1.55 -9.58 8.07
CA LEU A 388 -0.78 -10.60 8.79
C LEU A 388 -1.61 -11.31 9.85
N TYR A 389 -2.43 -10.59 10.63
CA TYR A 389 -3.35 -11.23 11.57
C TYR A 389 -4.37 -12.10 10.84
N LYS A 390 -4.92 -11.63 9.72
CA LYS A 390 -5.89 -12.37 8.92
C LYS A 390 -5.34 -13.69 8.41
N ALA A 391 -4.09 -13.70 7.94
CA ALA A 391 -3.42 -14.88 7.40
C ALA A 391 -2.93 -15.84 8.49
N THR A 392 -2.37 -15.33 9.59
CA THR A 392 -1.67 -16.15 10.59
C THR A 392 -2.51 -16.48 11.82
N ARG A 393 -3.50 -15.64 12.15
CA ARG A 393 -4.24 -15.64 13.42
C ARG A 393 -3.34 -15.55 14.66
N ASP A 394 -2.14 -14.98 14.49
CA ASP A 394 -1.21 -14.75 15.59
C ASP A 394 -1.63 -13.51 16.41
N TYR A 395 -2.01 -13.74 17.66
CA TYR A 395 -2.50 -12.70 18.58
C TYR A 395 -1.50 -11.57 18.83
N ARG A 396 -0.21 -11.76 18.53
CA ARG A 396 0.79 -10.67 18.61
C ARG A 396 0.43 -9.47 17.73
N TYR A 397 -0.27 -9.70 16.61
CA TYR A 397 -0.72 -8.60 15.75
C TYR A 397 -1.86 -7.79 16.38
N LEU A 398 -2.66 -8.38 17.28
CA LEU A 398 -3.61 -7.62 18.08
C LEU A 398 -2.89 -6.77 19.14
N ASP A 399 -1.78 -7.27 19.72
CA ASP A 399 -0.94 -6.46 20.62
C ASP A 399 -0.31 -5.28 19.86
N VAL A 400 0.15 -5.49 18.62
CA VAL A 400 0.62 -4.41 17.72
C VAL A 400 -0.48 -3.38 17.49
N GLY A 401 -1.69 -3.81 17.13
CA GLY A 401 -2.83 -2.92 16.96
C GLY A 401 -3.16 -2.12 18.23
N ARG A 402 -3.06 -2.75 19.41
CA ARG A 402 -3.28 -2.09 20.70
C ARG A 402 -2.25 -1.00 20.95
N ASP A 403 -0.98 -1.23 20.62
CA ASP A 403 0.09 -0.24 20.73
C ASP A 403 -0.13 0.93 19.75
N ILE A 404 -0.55 0.66 18.51
CA ILE A 404 -0.88 1.69 17.51
C ILE A 404 -2.06 2.55 17.99
N LEU A 405 -3.16 1.92 18.41
CA LEU A 405 -4.34 2.61 18.94
C LEU A 405 -3.97 3.50 20.14
N THR A 406 -3.14 2.98 21.05
CA THR A 406 -2.67 3.73 22.23
C THR A 406 -1.91 4.99 21.80
N SER A 407 -0.94 4.87 20.89
CA SER A 407 -0.21 6.03 20.38
C SER A 407 -1.12 7.09 19.75
N LEU A 408 -2.10 6.66 18.95
CA LEU A 408 -3.05 7.59 18.32
C LEU A 408 -3.93 8.30 19.34
N GLN A 409 -4.50 7.57 20.31
CA GLN A 409 -5.38 8.13 21.34
C GLN A 409 -4.67 9.13 22.26
N TYR A 410 -3.42 8.85 22.63
CA TYR A 410 -2.71 9.67 23.61
C TYR A 410 -1.77 10.71 22.98
N GLY A 411 -1.28 10.47 21.76
CA GLY A 411 -0.34 11.37 21.08
C GLY A 411 -0.97 12.17 19.95
N ALA A 412 -1.92 11.62 19.20
CA ALA A 412 -2.51 12.27 18.02
C ALA A 412 -3.92 12.82 18.24
N ARG A 413 -4.66 12.41 19.28
CA ARG A 413 -6.02 12.91 19.52
C ARG A 413 -6.03 14.41 19.80
N CYS A 414 -6.90 15.13 19.10
CA CYS A 414 -7.06 16.58 19.15
C CYS A 414 -8.52 16.97 19.45
N PRO A 415 -8.80 18.24 19.80
CA PRO A 415 -10.14 18.66 20.24
C PRO A 415 -11.27 18.29 19.27
N CYS A 416 -11.03 18.44 17.96
CA CYS A 416 -12.02 18.22 16.92
C CYS A 416 -11.74 17.02 16.02
N GLY A 417 -10.61 16.32 16.18
CA GLY A 417 -10.24 15.18 15.35
C GLY A 417 -8.93 14.55 15.81
N TYR A 418 -8.08 14.14 14.86
CA TYR A 418 -6.73 13.64 15.14
C TYR A 418 -5.71 14.43 14.33
N CYS A 419 -4.62 14.81 14.97
CA CYS A 419 -3.57 15.64 14.40
C CYS A 419 -2.45 14.81 13.78
N HIS A 420 -1.93 15.31 12.67
CA HIS A 420 -0.56 15.03 12.23
C HIS A 420 0.43 15.22 13.39
N ILE A 421 1.40 14.34 13.50
CA ILE A 421 2.58 14.53 14.35
C ILE A 421 3.72 15.10 13.50
N SER A 422 4.06 16.38 13.68
CA SER A 422 5.15 17.04 12.94
C SER A 422 6.55 16.49 13.23
N ASP A 423 6.77 15.95 14.43
CA ASP A 423 8.05 15.35 14.83
C ASP A 423 7.79 14.19 15.82
N VAL A 424 8.10 12.97 15.39
CA VAL A 424 7.89 11.74 16.19
C VAL A 424 8.82 11.59 17.39
N GLU A 425 9.90 12.38 17.49
CA GLU A 425 10.79 12.37 18.66
C GLU A 425 10.22 13.26 19.78
N THR A 426 9.54 14.35 19.42
CA THR A 426 8.95 15.31 20.36
C THR A 426 7.45 15.15 20.57
N HIS A 427 6.77 14.40 19.70
CA HIS A 427 5.31 14.26 19.64
C HIS A 427 4.57 15.59 19.47
N LYS A 428 5.22 16.55 18.80
CA LYS A 428 4.59 17.84 18.50
C LYS A 428 3.48 17.63 17.46
N GLN A 429 2.25 17.95 17.85
CA GLN A 429 1.08 17.94 16.97
C GLN A 429 1.11 19.10 15.97
N ASP A 430 0.52 18.88 14.81
CA ASP A 430 0.27 19.86 13.75
C ASP A 430 -1.22 19.87 13.37
N ASP A 431 -1.71 21.04 12.91
CA ASP A 431 -3.15 21.31 12.75
C ASP A 431 -3.71 20.82 11.41
N HIS A 432 -3.53 19.52 11.14
CA HIS A 432 -4.00 18.90 9.90
C HIS A 432 -4.46 17.45 10.15
N MET A 433 -5.52 17.03 9.46
CA MET A 433 -6.05 15.67 9.47
C MET A 433 -6.40 15.24 8.04
N GLU A 434 -5.57 14.38 7.48
CA GLU A 434 -5.75 13.80 6.16
C GLU A 434 -7.02 12.95 6.07
N SER A 435 -7.68 12.99 4.91
CA SER A 435 -8.91 12.22 4.66
C SER A 435 -8.72 10.70 4.87
N PHE A 436 -7.57 10.17 4.46
CA PHE A 436 -7.23 8.76 4.58
C PHE A 436 -7.14 8.25 6.02
N PHE A 437 -7.03 9.13 7.02
CA PHE A 437 -7.08 8.69 8.42
C PHE A 437 -8.41 7.95 8.70
N LEU A 438 -9.52 8.49 8.18
CA LEU A 438 -10.86 7.90 8.31
C LEU A 438 -11.12 6.79 7.29
N ALA A 439 -10.58 6.93 6.07
CA ALA A 439 -10.75 5.92 5.02
C ALA A 439 -9.90 4.66 5.26
N GLU A 440 -8.77 4.77 5.95
CA GLU A 440 -7.77 3.70 6.03
C GLU A 440 -7.32 3.37 7.44
N THR A 441 -6.62 4.27 8.14
CA THR A 441 -5.98 3.97 9.43
C THR A 441 -7.00 3.45 10.44
N VAL A 442 -8.12 4.16 10.57
CA VAL A 442 -9.22 3.77 11.46
C VAL A 442 -9.94 2.51 10.94
N LYS A 443 -10.10 2.37 9.62
CA LYS A 443 -10.72 1.21 8.96
C LYS A 443 -9.95 -0.08 9.28
N TYR A 444 -8.64 -0.09 9.05
CA TYR A 444 -7.79 -1.27 9.30
C TYR A 444 -7.63 -1.59 10.80
N LEU A 445 -7.55 -0.58 11.67
CA LEU A 445 -7.61 -0.78 13.12
C LEU A 445 -8.91 -1.48 13.53
N TRP A 446 -10.03 -1.01 13.01
CA TRP A 446 -11.35 -1.56 13.34
C TRP A 446 -11.47 -3.00 12.85
N LEU A 447 -11.09 -3.26 11.60
CA LEU A 447 -11.09 -4.61 10.99
C LEU A 447 -10.21 -5.58 11.78
N LEU A 448 -9.01 -5.16 12.20
CA LEU A 448 -8.09 -5.99 12.99
C LEU A 448 -8.75 -6.47 14.29
N PHE A 449 -9.34 -5.56 15.05
CA PHE A 449 -9.96 -5.90 16.33
C PHE A 449 -11.30 -6.61 16.19
N ASP A 450 -12.11 -6.27 15.17
CA ASP A 450 -13.34 -7.03 14.87
C ASP A 450 -13.02 -8.48 14.51
N LEU A 451 -11.95 -8.69 13.73
CA LEU A 451 -11.45 -10.02 13.41
C LEU A 451 -10.97 -10.79 14.66
N GLY A 452 -10.42 -10.10 15.66
CA GLY A 452 -10.03 -10.68 16.96
C GLY A 452 -11.20 -10.94 17.91
N ALA A 453 -12.28 -10.17 17.77
CA ALA A 453 -13.50 -10.26 18.56
C ALA A 453 -14.44 -11.39 18.14
N GLY A 454 -14.29 -11.91 16.91
CA GLY A 454 -15.30 -12.72 16.23
C GLY A 454 -16.07 -11.81 15.28
N PRO A 455 -15.69 -11.74 14.01
CA PRO A 455 -16.14 -10.65 13.12
C PRO A 455 -17.62 -10.75 12.80
N ASP A 456 -18.28 -9.60 12.72
CA ASP A 456 -19.66 -9.44 12.25
C ASP A 456 -19.77 -8.20 11.36
N ASN A 457 -19.08 -8.26 10.21
CA ASN A 457 -18.97 -7.14 9.28
C ASN A 457 -19.10 -7.60 7.82
N ILE A 458 -19.30 -6.64 6.92
CA ILE A 458 -19.53 -6.90 5.50
C ILE A 458 -18.32 -7.54 4.78
N VAL A 459 -17.09 -7.29 5.22
CA VAL A 459 -15.88 -7.83 4.59
C VAL A 459 -15.70 -9.32 4.91
N GLU A 460 -15.99 -9.73 6.15
CA GLU A 460 -15.79 -11.12 6.58
C GLU A 460 -17.03 -12.00 6.35
N ASN A 461 -18.23 -11.46 6.56
CA ASN A 461 -19.49 -12.21 6.50
C ASN A 461 -20.46 -11.71 5.42
N GLY A 462 -20.09 -10.69 4.65
CA GLY A 462 -20.92 -10.17 3.57
C GLY A 462 -21.00 -11.12 2.37
N PRO A 463 -21.78 -10.72 1.35
CA PRO A 463 -22.09 -11.57 0.19
C PRO A 463 -20.90 -11.79 -0.75
N TYR A 464 -19.89 -10.92 -0.70
CA TYR A 464 -18.76 -10.91 -1.63
C TYR A 464 -17.42 -11.09 -0.92
N LYS A 465 -16.42 -11.46 -1.72
CA LYS A 465 -15.03 -11.17 -1.36
C LYS A 465 -14.72 -9.74 -1.78
N TYR A 466 -13.87 -9.07 -1.00
CA TYR A 466 -13.50 -7.68 -1.22
C TYR A 466 -12.01 -7.58 -1.49
N ILE A 467 -11.66 -6.80 -2.51
CA ILE A 467 -10.33 -6.25 -2.70
C ILE A 467 -10.35 -4.81 -2.17
N PHE A 468 -9.28 -4.40 -1.52
CA PHE A 468 -9.12 -3.04 -1.03
C PHE A 468 -8.27 -2.28 -2.06
N SER A 469 -8.66 -1.05 -2.43
CA SER A 469 -7.79 -0.17 -3.23
C SER A 469 -6.53 0.21 -2.45
N THR A 470 -5.66 1.06 -3.00
CA THR A 470 -4.54 1.62 -2.23
C THR A 470 -5.03 2.59 -1.14
N GLU A 471 -6.24 3.13 -1.29
CA GLU A 471 -6.91 4.05 -0.34
C GLU A 471 -7.88 3.29 0.59
N GLY A 472 -7.70 1.97 0.72
CA GLY A 472 -8.55 1.12 1.55
C GLY A 472 -10.02 1.02 1.13
N HIS A 473 -10.41 1.48 -0.07
CA HIS A 473 -11.80 1.40 -0.52
C HIS A 473 -12.26 -0.03 -0.78
N LEU A 474 -13.46 -0.38 -0.32
CA LEU A 474 -14.04 -1.72 -0.46
C LEU A 474 -14.54 -1.96 -1.88
N LEU A 475 -13.85 -2.83 -2.64
CA LEU A 475 -14.20 -3.20 -4.01
C LEU A 475 -14.70 -4.66 -4.04
N PRO A 476 -16.02 -4.90 -4.08
CA PRO A 476 -16.57 -6.25 -4.13
C PRO A 476 -16.24 -6.96 -5.45
N VAL A 477 -15.81 -8.21 -5.35
CA VAL A 477 -15.56 -9.11 -6.48
C VAL A 477 -16.90 -9.70 -6.95
N THR A 478 -17.74 -8.88 -7.56
CA THR A 478 -19.04 -9.32 -8.10
C THR A 478 -18.87 -10.00 -9.47
N PRO A 479 -19.84 -10.81 -9.94
CA PRO A 479 -19.78 -11.42 -11.27
C PRO A 479 -19.68 -10.42 -12.43
N GLU A 480 -20.18 -9.20 -12.26
CA GLU A 480 -20.09 -8.13 -13.27
C GLU A 480 -18.68 -7.54 -13.37
N ILE A 481 -17.93 -7.56 -12.27
CA ILE A 481 -16.56 -7.01 -12.19
C ILE A 481 -15.53 -8.09 -12.49
N ALA A 482 -15.70 -9.29 -11.91
CA ALA A 482 -14.75 -10.38 -11.98
C ALA A 482 -15.01 -11.33 -13.15
N LEU A 483 -13.96 -11.69 -13.89
CA LEU A 483 -14.02 -12.78 -14.87
C LEU A 483 -14.00 -14.14 -14.12
N VAL A 484 -15.15 -14.55 -13.58
CA VAL A 484 -15.27 -15.76 -12.73
C VAL A 484 -15.13 -17.07 -13.52
N ASP A 485 -15.15 -17.06 -14.86
CA ASP A 485 -15.20 -18.29 -15.64
C ASP A 485 -13.88 -19.10 -15.74
N GLU A 486 -12.74 -18.64 -15.22
CA GLU A 486 -11.47 -19.40 -15.31
C GLU A 486 -10.67 -19.63 -14.00
N HIS A 487 -11.11 -19.17 -12.82
CA HIS A 487 -10.20 -19.12 -11.65
C HIS A 487 -10.70 -19.83 -10.39
N CYS A 488 -11.11 -21.09 -10.54
CA CYS A 488 -11.39 -21.99 -9.40
C CYS A 488 -10.15 -22.45 -8.59
N SER A 489 -8.98 -21.79 -8.64
CA SER A 489 -7.77 -22.31 -7.98
C SER A 489 -7.05 -21.43 -6.95
N TYR A 490 -7.35 -20.14 -6.80
CA TYR A 490 -6.59 -19.30 -5.85
C TYR A 490 -7.31 -19.08 -4.50
N PHE A 491 -8.63 -18.90 -4.49
CA PHE A 491 -9.39 -18.70 -3.24
C PHE A 491 -9.39 -19.94 -2.31
N GLY A 492 -8.98 -21.11 -2.79
CA GLY A 492 -8.82 -22.34 -2.00
C GLY A 492 -7.45 -22.53 -1.34
N ALA A 493 -6.50 -21.60 -1.51
CA ALA A 493 -5.20 -21.67 -0.84
C ALA A 493 -5.29 -21.31 0.67
N PHE A 494 -6.38 -20.67 1.08
CA PHE A 494 -6.73 -20.51 2.48
C PHE A 494 -7.58 -21.72 2.90
N CYS A 495 -6.96 -22.63 3.66
CA CYS A 495 -7.51 -23.86 4.27
C CYS A 495 -7.16 -25.17 3.54
N ASN A 496 -6.07 -25.83 3.98
CA ASN A 496 -6.25 -27.16 4.58
C ASN A 496 -5.04 -27.56 5.44
N ALA A 497 -5.05 -27.16 6.71
CA ALA A 497 -4.35 -27.90 7.74
C ALA A 497 -5.38 -28.85 8.38
N SER A 498 -5.15 -30.16 8.23
CA SER A 498 -5.84 -31.29 8.87
C SER A 498 -7.22 -31.70 8.32
N ALA A 499 -7.29 -32.81 7.57
CA ALA A 499 -7.71 -34.11 8.10
C ALA A 499 -8.05 -35.11 6.99
N ASP A 500 -7.38 -36.24 7.07
CA ASP A 500 -7.60 -37.49 6.35
C ASP A 500 -8.97 -38.11 6.72
N ARG A 501 -9.81 -38.45 5.71
CA ARG A 501 -10.69 -39.65 5.61
C ARG A 501 -11.78 -39.52 4.54
N GLY A 502 -11.73 -40.43 3.56
CA GLY A 502 -12.91 -41.23 3.19
C GLY A 502 -13.71 -40.85 1.93
N TYR A 503 -13.44 -41.59 0.86
CA TYR A 503 -14.41 -42.15 -0.11
C TYR A 503 -15.50 -41.25 -0.74
N GLY A 504 -15.27 -40.91 -2.02
CA GLY A 504 -16.14 -41.20 -3.16
C GLY A 504 -17.56 -40.60 -3.21
N THR A 505 -17.81 -39.75 -4.20
CA THR A 505 -18.61 -40.13 -5.39
C THR A 505 -18.72 -38.95 -6.37
N SER A 506 -18.50 -39.26 -7.65
CA SER A 506 -18.72 -38.40 -8.81
C SER A 506 -20.21 -38.40 -9.18
N ALA A 507 -20.74 -37.24 -9.57
CA ALA A 507 -21.88 -37.16 -10.48
C ALA A 507 -21.73 -35.94 -11.38
N SER A 508 -21.25 -36.18 -12.61
CA SER A 508 -21.42 -35.29 -13.75
C SER A 508 -22.74 -35.64 -14.46
N SER A 509 -23.45 -34.64 -14.94
CA SER A 509 -24.59 -34.79 -15.84
C SER A 509 -24.56 -33.69 -16.90
N THR A 510 -24.00 -34.01 -18.07
CA THR A 510 -24.39 -33.38 -19.34
C THR A 510 -25.10 -34.41 -20.21
N ASN A 511 -26.29 -34.00 -20.64
CA ASN A 511 -27.17 -34.69 -21.56
C ASN A 511 -26.53 -34.79 -22.96
N HIS A 512 -26.60 -35.97 -23.60
CA HIS A 512 -27.24 -36.07 -24.92
C HIS A 512 -27.48 -37.52 -25.38
N LYS A 513 -28.78 -37.82 -25.54
CA LYS A 513 -29.47 -38.60 -26.59
C LYS A 513 -28.74 -39.76 -27.32
N LYS A 514 -29.45 -40.90 -27.20
CA LYS A 514 -29.88 -41.87 -28.23
C LYS A 514 -29.00 -43.09 -28.55
N THR A 515 -29.72 -44.22 -28.46
CA THR A 515 -29.71 -45.45 -29.28
C THR A 515 -28.68 -46.55 -29.00
N ASN A 516 -29.22 -47.59 -28.34
CA ASN A 516 -29.28 -49.00 -28.76
C ASN A 516 -28.02 -49.86 -28.97
N TYR A 517 -28.12 -51.05 -28.35
CA TYR A 517 -27.56 -52.37 -28.68
C TYR A 517 -26.24 -52.85 -28.03
N THR A 518 -26.43 -53.81 -27.10
CA THR A 518 -25.76 -55.12 -26.90
C THR A 518 -24.24 -55.22 -26.67
N GLN A 519 -23.92 -55.67 -25.44
CA GLN A 519 -23.07 -56.82 -25.07
C GLN A 519 -21.87 -57.20 -25.94
N LEU A 520 -20.65 -57.17 -25.36
CA LEU A 520 -19.84 -58.31 -24.84
C LEU A 520 -18.45 -57.74 -24.44
N GLY A 521 -17.89 -58.03 -23.26
CA GLY A 521 -16.84 -59.06 -23.04
C GLY A 521 -15.49 -58.63 -23.65
N ASP A 522 -14.31 -58.62 -23.04
CA ASP A 522 -13.76 -59.17 -21.80
C ASP A 522 -12.37 -58.54 -21.56
N ILE A 523 -12.02 -58.36 -20.29
CA ILE A 523 -10.74 -58.72 -19.63
C ILE A 523 -9.42 -58.55 -20.41
N GLN A 524 -8.53 -57.64 -19.96
CA GLN A 524 -7.15 -57.96 -19.52
C GLN A 524 -6.37 -56.71 -19.02
N THR A 525 -6.00 -56.72 -17.74
CA THR A 525 -4.79 -56.07 -17.19
C THR A 525 -3.58 -56.99 -17.46
N PRO A 526 -2.29 -56.54 -17.46
CA PRO A 526 -1.59 -56.38 -16.18
C PRO A 526 -0.39 -55.38 -16.12
N SER A 527 -0.20 -54.85 -14.89
CA SER A 527 1.04 -54.78 -14.09
C SER A 527 2.27 -53.94 -14.48
N GLY A 528 2.77 -53.25 -13.44
CA GLY A 528 4.20 -52.98 -13.15
C GLY A 528 4.58 -51.51 -13.33
N HIS A 529 5.24 -50.79 -12.42
CA HIS A 529 5.92 -51.09 -11.16
C HIS A 529 6.06 -49.77 -10.38
N TYR A 530 5.94 -49.81 -9.05
CA TYR A 530 6.30 -48.71 -8.16
C TYR A 530 7.81 -48.72 -7.86
N SER A 531 8.40 -47.53 -7.78
CA SER A 531 9.63 -47.26 -7.03
C SER A 531 9.49 -45.89 -6.36
N ALA A 532 9.77 -45.84 -5.06
CA ALA A 532 9.70 -44.64 -4.21
C ALA A 532 11.04 -43.87 -4.24
N PRO A 533 11.05 -42.56 -3.89
CA PRO A 533 12.15 -41.65 -4.22
C PRO A 533 13.13 -41.39 -3.06
N ASP A 534 14.37 -41.04 -3.42
CA ASP A 534 15.36 -40.43 -2.52
C ASP A 534 15.09 -38.93 -2.35
N MET A 535 15.16 -38.48 -1.09
CA MET A 535 15.04 -37.09 -0.66
C MET A 535 16.29 -36.27 -1.03
N LEU A 536 16.09 -35.13 -1.68
CA LEU A 536 17.01 -33.99 -1.64
C LEU A 536 16.20 -32.71 -1.50
N THR A 537 16.55 -31.95 -0.47
CA THR A 537 15.97 -30.69 -0.01
C THR A 537 16.24 -29.54 -0.98
N THR A 538 15.18 -28.89 -1.47
CA THR A 538 15.25 -27.56 -2.09
C THR A 538 14.10 -26.67 -1.60
N ARG A 539 14.49 -25.46 -1.19
CA ARG A 539 13.65 -24.39 -0.60
C ARG A 539 12.69 -23.77 -1.63
N GLY A 540 11.51 -23.39 -1.14
CA GLY A 540 10.63 -22.29 -1.58
C GLY A 540 10.56 -21.97 -3.07
N TYR A 541 9.71 -22.70 -3.81
CA TYR A 541 9.11 -22.19 -5.03
C TYR A 541 7.64 -21.89 -4.75
N ILE A 542 7.15 -20.76 -5.26
CA ILE A 542 5.73 -20.45 -5.41
C ILE A 542 5.06 -21.69 -6.03
N LYS A 543 4.16 -22.35 -5.30
CA LYS A 543 3.42 -23.51 -5.80
C LYS A 543 2.35 -23.03 -6.79
N GLY A 544 2.75 -22.92 -8.05
CA GLY A 544 1.86 -22.55 -9.14
C GLY A 544 2.60 -22.43 -10.46
N VAL A 545 3.24 -23.50 -10.93
CA VAL A 545 3.78 -23.55 -12.30
C VAL A 545 3.19 -24.76 -13.01
N CYS A 546 2.40 -24.52 -14.05
CA CYS A 546 2.06 -25.53 -15.05
C CYS A 546 3.33 -25.88 -15.86
N PRO A 547 3.86 -27.11 -15.81
CA PRO A 547 5.06 -27.45 -16.56
C PRO A 547 4.73 -27.66 -18.04
N GLY A 548 5.50 -27.03 -18.95
CA GLY A 548 5.61 -27.55 -20.32
C GLY A 548 5.80 -26.58 -21.49
N LEU A 549 5.69 -25.26 -21.32
CA LEU A 549 5.95 -24.29 -22.40
C LEU A 549 6.54 -23.00 -21.81
N THR A 550 7.52 -22.37 -22.47
CA THR A 550 7.95 -21.03 -22.06
C THR A 550 6.83 -20.03 -22.38
N HIS A 551 6.63 -19.04 -21.52
CA HIS A 551 5.51 -18.09 -21.61
C HIS A 551 5.50 -17.30 -22.94
N ALA A 552 6.68 -17.05 -23.51
CA ALA A 552 6.84 -16.43 -24.83
C ALA A 552 6.25 -17.28 -25.98
N GLN A 553 6.25 -18.60 -25.86
CA GLN A 553 5.71 -19.51 -26.87
C GLN A 553 4.17 -19.57 -26.86
N LYS A 554 3.51 -19.10 -25.79
CA LYS A 554 2.04 -19.08 -25.68
C LYS A 554 1.39 -17.84 -26.31
N LEU A 555 2.13 -16.75 -26.46
CA LEU A 555 1.59 -15.44 -26.91
C LEU A 555 1.89 -15.09 -28.36
N GLY A 556 2.54 -15.96 -29.14
CA GLY A 556 2.77 -15.72 -30.57
C GLY A 556 3.65 -14.49 -30.88
N ILE A 557 4.47 -14.03 -29.93
CA ILE A 557 5.40 -12.92 -30.11
C ILE A 557 6.73 -13.49 -30.63
N SER A 558 6.98 -13.31 -31.93
CA SER A 558 8.29 -13.55 -32.54
C SER A 558 9.17 -12.32 -32.37
N TYR A 559 10.21 -12.40 -31.54
CA TYR A 559 11.34 -11.47 -31.65
C TYR A 559 12.16 -11.91 -32.87
N SER A 560 12.21 -11.08 -33.90
CA SER A 560 13.24 -11.21 -34.93
C SER A 560 14.54 -10.67 -34.34
N ASP A 561 15.40 -11.57 -33.88
CA ASP A 561 16.80 -11.22 -33.70
C ASP A 561 17.37 -10.95 -35.11
N GLU A 562 17.82 -9.72 -35.34
CA GLU A 562 18.66 -9.41 -36.48
C GLU A 562 19.98 -10.18 -36.32
N GLU A 563 20.08 -11.33 -36.98
CA GLU A 563 21.35 -11.97 -37.26
C GLU A 563 22.22 -11.00 -38.07
N GLY A 564 23.40 -10.72 -37.52
CA GLY A 564 24.40 -9.87 -38.13
C GLY A 564 24.75 -10.33 -39.54
N ASN A 565 24.80 -9.36 -40.45
CA ASN A 565 25.42 -9.47 -41.76
C ASN A 565 26.82 -10.10 -41.65
N ILE A 566 26.98 -11.32 -42.14
CA ILE A 566 28.27 -11.82 -42.63
C ILE A 566 28.07 -12.25 -44.09
N LEU A 567 28.69 -11.47 -44.96
CA LEU A 567 28.79 -11.68 -46.40
C LEU A 567 29.58 -12.97 -46.69
N GLU A 568 29.00 -13.84 -47.52
CA GLU A 568 29.75 -14.81 -48.31
C GLU A 568 30.63 -14.08 -49.34
N GLN A 569 31.94 -14.27 -49.27
CA GLN A 569 32.78 -14.31 -50.47
C GLN A 569 33.75 -15.49 -50.42
N THR A 570 33.86 -16.10 -51.59
CA THR A 570 34.53 -17.32 -52.02
C THR A 570 36.04 -17.42 -51.76
N SER A 571 36.46 -18.66 -51.48
CA SER A 571 37.71 -19.37 -51.88
C SER A 571 39.01 -18.60 -52.12
N GLU A 572 40.07 -18.95 -51.40
CA GLU A 572 41.27 -19.67 -51.90
C GLU A 572 42.24 -19.91 -50.72
N GLY A 573 43.11 -20.91 -50.85
CA GLY A 573 43.75 -21.60 -49.72
C GLY A 573 45.11 -21.06 -49.30
N HIS A 574 45.59 -21.55 -48.15
CA HIS A 574 46.91 -22.20 -48.00
C HIS A 574 47.13 -22.73 -46.58
N GLU A 575 48.01 -23.73 -46.53
CA GLU A 575 48.63 -24.44 -45.41
C GLU A 575 49.19 -23.45 -44.37
N ASP A 576 49.39 -23.74 -43.07
CA ASP A 576 50.26 -24.79 -42.55
C ASP A 576 50.30 -24.77 -40.99
N HIS A 577 50.69 -25.91 -40.42
CA HIS A 577 51.30 -26.22 -39.10
C HIS A 577 51.07 -25.41 -37.80
N GLY A 578 50.85 -26.16 -36.69
CA GLY A 578 51.77 -26.09 -35.54
C GLY A 578 51.21 -25.87 -34.12
N VAL A 579 51.00 -26.98 -33.38
CA VAL A 579 51.44 -27.25 -31.98
C VAL A 579 51.43 -26.12 -30.93
N SER A 580 50.66 -26.28 -29.84
CA SER A 580 51.18 -26.56 -28.47
C SER A 580 50.12 -26.33 -27.39
N ALA A 581 49.98 -27.33 -26.52
CA ALA A 581 49.32 -27.26 -25.22
C ALA A 581 50.02 -26.31 -24.25
N VAL A 582 49.28 -25.76 -23.26
CA VAL A 582 49.63 -25.76 -21.82
C VAL A 582 48.33 -25.65 -20.99
N GLU A 583 48.21 -26.56 -20.02
CA GLU A 583 47.18 -26.67 -18.97
C GLU A 583 47.37 -25.69 -17.79
N SER A 584 46.23 -25.41 -17.12
CA SER A 584 46.08 -25.18 -15.66
C SER A 584 46.72 -23.90 -15.08
N SER A 585 46.26 -23.30 -13.99
CA SER A 585 45.60 -23.84 -12.80
C SER A 585 45.00 -22.69 -11.98
N VAL A 586 43.85 -22.98 -11.35
CA VAL A 586 43.26 -22.22 -10.24
C VAL A 586 44.13 -22.37 -8.99
N GLN A 587 44.37 -21.28 -8.26
CA GLN A 587 44.71 -21.36 -6.83
C GLN A 587 44.19 -20.15 -6.06
N SER A 588 43.38 -20.43 -5.05
CA SER A 588 42.92 -19.49 -4.03
C SER A 588 44.06 -19.12 -3.08
N GLN A 589 44.15 -17.87 -2.65
CA GLN A 589 44.64 -17.56 -1.31
C GLN A 589 44.06 -16.24 -0.78
N SER A 590 43.82 -16.29 0.52
CA SER A 590 43.11 -15.39 1.41
C SER A 590 43.87 -14.09 1.78
N SER A 591 43.07 -13.05 2.01
CA SER A 591 43.24 -11.96 3.00
C SER A 591 44.52 -11.10 2.96
N ASN A 592 44.33 -9.79 2.71
CA ASN A 592 44.88 -8.75 3.59
C ASN A 592 44.15 -7.41 3.40
N ILE A 593 43.65 -6.92 4.53
CA ILE A 593 43.07 -5.58 4.75
C ILE A 593 44.20 -4.56 4.69
N ILE A 594 44.02 -3.49 3.93
CA ILE A 594 44.87 -2.28 4.01
C ILE A 594 43.96 -1.10 4.35
N LEU A 595 44.06 -0.68 5.61
CA LEU A 595 43.60 0.61 6.12
C LEU A 595 44.69 1.65 5.81
N ILE A 596 44.36 2.70 5.06
CA ILE A 596 45.19 3.91 4.99
C ILE A 596 44.43 5.03 5.70
N SER A 597 44.95 5.39 6.86
CA SER A 597 44.69 6.61 7.59
C SER A 597 45.86 7.56 7.34
N ASN A 598 45.61 8.87 7.21
CA ASN A 598 46.52 9.93 7.62
C ASN A 598 45.90 11.34 7.47
N PRO A 599 46.42 12.36 8.18
CA PRO A 599 45.61 13.21 9.06
C PRO A 599 45.65 14.71 8.72
N VAL A 600 44.89 15.44 9.53
CA VAL A 600 44.67 16.89 9.63
C VAL A 600 45.96 17.72 9.75
N GLY A 601 45.94 18.92 9.15
CA GLY A 601 46.83 20.04 9.46
C GLY A 601 46.22 21.38 9.02
N SER A 602 45.85 22.20 10.01
CA SER A 602 45.24 23.54 9.94
C SER A 602 46.26 24.66 9.66
N GLN A 603 45.87 25.73 8.95
CA GLN A 603 46.13 27.13 9.33
C GLN A 603 45.38 28.15 8.44
N GLN A 604 44.98 29.26 9.08
CA GLN A 604 44.20 30.41 8.60
C GLN A 604 45.05 31.40 7.77
N ASP A 605 44.48 32.12 6.81
CA ASP A 605 44.15 33.57 6.91
C ASP A 605 43.80 34.24 5.54
N GLU A 606 42.76 35.09 5.63
CA GLU A 606 42.44 36.35 4.92
C GLU A 606 42.20 36.46 3.39
N ALA A 607 40.90 36.64 3.07
CA ALA A 607 40.25 37.69 2.27
C ALA A 607 40.93 38.31 1.02
N LEU A 608 40.27 38.17 -0.13
CA LEU A 608 40.11 39.25 -1.12
C LEU A 608 38.87 39.05 -2.01
N GLU A 609 38.10 40.12 -2.19
CA GLU A 609 36.85 40.22 -2.94
C GLU A 609 37.01 40.00 -4.46
N SER A 610 36.04 39.33 -5.09
CA SER A 610 35.47 39.75 -6.38
C SER A 610 34.08 39.10 -6.62
N ARG A 611 33.19 39.90 -7.23
CA ARG A 611 31.75 39.71 -7.45
C ARG A 611 31.40 38.64 -8.52
N PRO A 612 30.12 38.21 -8.60
CA PRO A 612 29.72 36.91 -9.13
C PRO A 612 29.34 36.94 -10.62
N GLU A 613 29.51 35.80 -11.29
CA GLU A 613 28.80 35.45 -12.53
C GLU A 613 27.73 34.39 -12.23
N SER A 614 26.55 34.68 -12.77
CA SER A 614 25.30 33.91 -12.76
C SER A 614 25.42 32.59 -13.50
N GLY A 615 24.84 31.52 -12.94
CA GLY A 615 24.60 30.25 -13.62
C GLY A 615 23.43 29.53 -12.97
N ASP A 616 22.35 29.40 -13.73
CA ASP A 616 21.04 28.84 -13.38
C ASP A 616 21.12 27.45 -12.73
N GLY A 617 20.50 27.33 -11.56
CA GLY A 617 20.13 26.06 -10.92
C GLY A 617 18.63 25.85 -11.07
N VAL A 618 18.27 24.73 -11.70
CA VAL A 618 16.89 24.28 -11.90
C VAL A 618 16.38 23.66 -10.61
N ASP A 619 15.35 24.25 -10.01
CA ASP A 619 14.61 23.68 -8.87
C ASP A 619 13.67 22.58 -9.37
N ILE A 620 13.84 21.38 -8.82
CA ILE A 620 12.99 20.20 -9.06
C ILE A 620 11.85 20.23 -8.04
N VAL A 621 10.63 20.41 -8.53
CA VAL A 621 9.38 20.35 -7.75
C VAL A 621 9.04 18.88 -7.50
N THR A 622 9.13 18.46 -6.24
CA THR A 622 8.50 17.23 -5.74
C THR A 622 7.02 17.52 -5.51
N ALA A 623 6.14 16.70 -6.08
CA ALA A 623 4.73 16.68 -5.73
C ALA A 623 4.58 16.01 -4.37
N ASP A 624 4.80 16.79 -3.32
CA ASP A 624 4.25 16.58 -1.98
C ASP A 624 3.93 17.98 -1.43
N SER A 625 2.76 18.09 -0.81
CA SER A 625 2.14 19.32 -0.32
C SER A 625 2.98 19.98 0.79
N ASP A 626 3.80 20.96 0.43
CA ASP A 626 4.40 21.89 1.39
C ASP A 626 3.65 23.24 1.38
N SER A 627 2.91 23.46 2.46
CA SER A 627 2.30 24.75 2.81
C SER A 627 3.35 25.67 3.45
N LEU A 628 3.86 26.63 2.68
CA LEU A 628 4.79 27.64 3.20
C LEU A 628 4.04 28.67 4.07
N SER A 629 4.34 28.66 5.37
CA SER A 629 4.12 29.81 6.25
C SER A 629 5.43 30.21 6.93
N HIS A 630 5.87 31.45 6.72
CA HIS A 630 6.45 32.30 7.78
C HIS A 630 6.71 33.74 7.29
N ASP A 631 6.06 34.69 7.96
CA ASP A 631 6.45 36.09 8.10
C ASP A 631 7.71 36.22 8.99
N ASN A 632 8.60 37.18 8.69
CA ASN A 632 8.83 38.33 9.59
C ASN A 632 9.81 39.43 9.09
N THR A 633 9.30 40.67 9.15
CA THR A 633 9.91 41.93 9.63
C THR A 633 11.07 42.64 8.91
N GLY A 634 10.77 43.86 8.45
CA GLY A 634 11.24 45.09 9.11
C GLY A 634 12.18 46.02 8.31
N GLY A 635 11.76 47.25 8.02
CA GLY A 635 12.69 48.33 7.65
C GLY A 635 12.13 49.55 6.91
N SER A 636 11.58 50.50 7.68
CA SER A 636 11.53 51.97 7.51
C SER A 636 11.82 52.65 6.15
N LEU A 637 10.91 53.54 5.75
CA LEU A 637 11.05 54.89 5.14
C LEU A 637 9.67 55.20 4.51
N GLY A 638 8.86 56.19 4.91
CA GLY A 638 9.16 57.58 5.20
C GLY A 638 8.58 58.44 4.06
N VAL A 639 7.68 59.38 4.42
CA VAL A 639 7.37 60.65 3.72
C VAL A 639 6.09 60.71 2.85
N ASN A 640 5.11 61.43 3.42
CA ASN A 640 4.27 62.52 2.87
C ASN A 640 2.83 62.31 2.35
N THR A 641 1.93 62.91 3.15
CA THR A 641 0.83 63.86 2.82
C THR A 641 -0.20 63.47 1.77
N GLU A 642 -1.46 63.40 2.18
CA GLU A 642 -2.39 64.54 2.07
C GLU A 642 -3.65 64.32 2.93
N GLU A 643 -4.01 65.38 3.66
CA GLU A 643 -5.27 65.57 4.40
C GLU A 643 -6.44 65.69 3.43
N ILE A 644 -7.59 65.06 3.70
CA ILE A 644 -8.91 65.69 3.54
C ILE A 644 -9.84 65.22 4.67
N SER A 645 -10.35 66.22 5.40
CA SER A 645 -11.46 66.28 6.37
C SER A 645 -12.76 65.61 5.89
N GLU A 646 -13.62 65.00 6.69
CA GLU A 646 -14.60 65.51 7.67
C GLU A 646 -15.25 64.22 8.22
N GLY A 647 -15.55 63.99 9.50
CA GLY A 647 -16.23 64.87 10.44
C GLY A 647 -17.74 64.64 10.43
N THR A 648 -18.27 63.50 10.91
CA THR A 648 -19.58 63.49 11.59
C THR A 648 -19.79 62.30 12.53
N GLU A 649 -20.38 62.66 13.66
CA GLU A 649 -20.73 61.94 14.87
C GLU A 649 -21.92 60.96 14.77
N PHE A 650 -21.89 59.99 15.69
CA PHE A 650 -22.99 59.49 16.53
C PHE A 650 -23.95 58.35 16.08
N THR A 651 -23.88 57.30 16.91
CA THR A 651 -24.97 56.48 17.51
C THR A 651 -25.73 55.42 16.70
N SER A 652 -25.36 54.17 17.00
CA SER A 652 -26.15 53.13 17.69
C SER A 652 -27.60 52.79 17.25
N LYS A 653 -27.76 51.47 17.12
CA LYS A 653 -28.90 50.59 17.42
C LYS A 653 -29.86 50.18 16.27
N GLN A 654 -29.77 48.87 16.03
CA GLN A 654 -30.83 47.86 16.01
C GLN A 654 -31.84 47.80 14.85
N THR A 655 -31.98 46.53 14.42
CA THR A 655 -33.16 45.78 13.94
C THR A 655 -33.59 45.86 12.48
N GLU A 656 -33.77 44.64 11.92
CA GLU A 656 -34.34 44.22 10.62
C GLU A 656 -33.46 44.63 9.41
N ASP A 657 -32.88 43.74 8.60
CA ASP A 657 -33.16 42.34 8.22
C ASP A 657 -31.91 41.44 8.24
#